data_AF-A0A177S9K1-F1
#
_entry.id   AF-A0A177S9K1-F1
#
_cell.length_a   1.000
_cell.length_b   1.000
_cell.length_c   1.000
_cell.angle_alpha   90.00
_cell.angle_beta   90.00
_cell.angle_gamma   90.00
#
_symmetry.space_group_name_H-M   'P 1'
#
loop_
_entity.id
_entity.type
_entity.pdbx_description
1 polymer ?
#
loop_
_entity_poly.entity_id
_entity_poly.type
_entity_poly.pdbx_seq_one_letter_code
_entity_poly.pdbx_strand_id
1 'polypeptide(L)'
;MGSIKDDLLRNYLARLTADNRLEGFVESAAPLDPGPLAQPKVGKALEKLTLGKPLGPQEQFYIEALIIPRERPAIDIVSGDYKEITHHRWLGWNDERFRAPLRAAFRSVGRIELPGHPLYPYGGTGFVVGDGLLMTNRHVAQLFCSGLGLRGLEFIPGVTAGVDFLRERDNTASQFLPVVKTVMIHPYWDMALLRVDGLHADQVPLLLDTLDPAEHQGKEVAVIGYPAFDPRNNAAVQNELFGGVYGVKRLMPGLLGPRLQVDSVGGSRVSAVGHDASTLGGASGSTVFDPIGGRIIGLHFGGRYLESNYAVPAYELARDNRVIDAGVNFAGKAPGGPAPWDGVWQGREQPAAVTKPTTAPAVNPAAPPPVVTVPLANTGEQTITIPLQISIRLGEAQVSISPQVVANHGPAAAVIQPSVEHQQLLQLCQAYQREGDPGLQRFVINFTGQPPRDDNALGQAISAATGLNGRVSPLFPADPELDAHRLLELPGLTGLPRNERFDLARLLREVTGADTVDPDLGSDYFTDEHNLPDPGTEAFNLTFWCWAGDDEMPKDPDWAIVKTRTPETWKYSEQQGRPSRGEGIRVFQPDTGVVTWHSEIPPGLYNNPGAVNLVELGQPPIDPMTGGNNPGHGTGTSSVVISPEGGKMRGAAPKATLVPIRCLESVAVFDQSRVAQAIDHARRNGAHVITMSLGGVFSDALHTALRKAVEANIIVVSAAGNCVSTVVWPARYDEAIAVAGINERFKPWRGSSNGSSVDISGPAEFVLRANASDRNAPGQVSGGQGTSFATAHLAGVAALWLAHHGREQLIRSLPQGITLQQLFRTLLTSSAQPGKFSKSEKDDYGAGIVDALALLELDPRHAFTQEAVFRTPASNLRSQVVELLSEALGASGIEAAATATGDPQNLLELSCIALDQLRAQRSRRAQLESLPPLALSAGLRRTLGQGALKIAQVGAGDAS
;
A
#
# COMPACT_ATOMS: atom_id res chain seq x y z
N MET A 1 -17.15 17.03 44.79
CA MET A 1 -17.73 15.68 44.86
C MET A 1 -17.27 14.94 43.62
N GLY A 2 -16.35 13.99 43.77
CA GLY A 2 -15.81 13.20 42.65
C GLY A 2 -16.86 12.23 42.11
N SER A 3 -16.69 11.74 40.88
CA SER A 3 -17.60 10.75 40.31
C SER A 3 -17.37 9.39 40.98
N ILE A 4 -18.39 8.52 41.00
CA ILE A 4 -18.29 7.14 41.52
C ILE A 4 -17.13 6.37 40.84
N LYS A 5 -16.80 6.71 39.58
CA LYS A 5 -15.65 6.16 38.86
C LYS A 5 -14.31 6.56 39.50
N ASP A 6 -14.18 7.79 39.98
CA ASP A 6 -12.94 8.29 40.59
C ASP A 6 -12.66 7.62 41.95
N ASP A 7 -13.71 7.30 42.71
CA ASP A 7 -13.60 6.63 44.02
C ASP A 7 -13.28 5.14 43.88
N LEU A 8 -13.86 4.45 42.89
CA LEU A 8 -13.51 3.06 42.56
C LEU A 8 -12.06 2.95 42.07
N LEU A 9 -11.61 3.93 41.29
CA LEU A 9 -10.25 4.00 40.77
C LEU A 9 -9.20 4.26 41.85
N ARG A 10 -9.49 5.16 42.81
CA ARG A 10 -8.64 5.38 44.00
C ARG A 10 -8.48 4.12 44.82
N ASN A 11 -9.58 3.40 45.08
CA ASN A 11 -9.56 2.17 45.87
C ASN A 11 -8.78 1.04 45.17
N TYR A 12 -8.80 0.99 43.84
CA TYR A 12 -8.02 0.03 43.05
C TYR A 12 -6.51 0.32 43.13
N LEU A 13 -6.10 1.57 42.93
CA LEU A 13 -4.68 1.97 42.98
C LEU A 13 -4.08 1.84 44.39
N ALA A 14 -4.86 2.13 45.44
CA ALA A 14 -4.44 1.96 46.82
C ALA A 14 -4.12 0.49 47.17
N ARG A 15 -4.81 -0.48 46.57
CA ARG A 15 -4.60 -1.92 46.82
C ARG A 15 -3.34 -2.50 46.17
N LEU A 16 -2.69 -1.73 45.30
CA LEU A 16 -1.48 -2.12 44.60
C LEU A 16 -0.20 -1.74 45.37
N THR A 17 -0.31 -1.04 46.51
CA THR A 17 0.81 -0.83 47.44
C THR A 17 0.82 -1.87 48.55
N ALA A 18 1.99 -2.11 49.15
CA ALA A 18 2.15 -3.06 50.25
C ALA A 18 1.39 -2.65 51.54
N ASP A 19 0.99 -1.39 51.66
CA ASP A 19 0.36 -0.79 52.84
C ASP A 19 -1.11 -0.34 52.62
N ASN A 20 -1.71 -0.67 51.47
CA ASN A 20 -3.09 -0.32 51.10
C ASN A 20 -3.38 1.20 51.10
N ARG A 21 -2.38 2.05 50.83
CA ARG A 21 -2.47 3.51 50.85
C ARG A 21 -1.89 4.13 49.58
N LEU A 22 -2.57 5.15 49.05
CA LEU A 22 -2.17 5.84 47.82
C LEU A 22 -0.88 6.65 47.96
N GLU A 23 -0.54 7.11 49.18
CA GLU A 23 0.70 7.88 49.41
C GLU A 23 1.97 7.03 49.20
N GLY A 24 1.91 5.72 49.46
CA GLY A 24 3.04 4.79 49.28
C GLY A 24 3.44 4.55 47.82
N PHE A 25 2.58 4.88 46.85
CA PHE A 25 2.84 4.70 45.42
C PHE A 25 3.82 5.76 44.85
N VAL A 26 3.92 6.92 45.49
CA VAL A 26 4.79 8.03 45.02
C VAL A 26 6.23 7.87 45.52
N GLU A 27 6.42 7.25 46.70
CA GLU A 27 7.74 7.10 47.32
C GLU A 27 8.45 5.76 47.02
N SER A 28 7.73 4.74 46.52
CA SER A 28 8.27 3.37 46.36
C SER A 28 8.41 2.88 44.91
N ALA A 29 8.49 3.77 43.92
CA ALA A 29 8.57 3.40 42.50
C ALA A 29 9.84 2.59 42.13
N ALA A 30 9.82 1.28 42.41
CA ALA A 30 10.47 0.27 41.59
C ALA A 30 9.61 0.06 40.32
N PRO A 31 10.21 -0.04 39.12
CA PRO A 31 9.50 0.30 37.90
C PRO A 31 8.69 -0.89 37.37
N LEU A 32 7.36 -0.75 37.32
CA LEU A 32 6.59 -1.32 36.21
C LEU A 32 6.77 -0.34 35.05
N ASP A 33 7.73 -0.61 34.17
CA ASP A 33 8.24 0.31 33.13
C ASP A 33 7.14 0.81 32.17
N PRO A 34 6.64 2.05 32.35
CA PRO A 34 5.74 2.70 31.42
C PRO A 34 6.60 3.69 30.63
N GLY A 35 6.89 3.39 29.35
CA GLY A 35 7.89 4.10 28.54
C GLY A 35 7.91 5.65 28.62
N PRO A 36 8.99 6.29 28.12
CA PRO A 36 9.45 7.63 28.52
C PRO A 36 8.47 8.82 28.34
N LEU A 37 7.38 8.66 27.58
CA LEU A 37 6.33 9.68 27.41
C LEU A 37 5.22 9.62 28.48
N ALA A 38 5.13 8.53 29.26
CA ALA A 38 4.08 8.30 30.25
C ALA A 38 4.46 8.72 31.68
N GLN A 39 5.76 8.73 32.02
CA GLN A 39 6.21 9.00 33.40
C GLN A 39 5.78 10.37 33.96
N PRO A 40 5.86 11.51 33.23
CA PRO A 40 5.44 12.80 33.77
C PRO A 40 3.91 12.94 33.90
N LYS A 41 3.15 12.14 33.14
CA LYS A 41 1.69 12.28 32.98
C LYS A 41 0.91 11.30 33.84
N VAL A 42 1.37 10.06 33.97
CA VAL A 42 0.88 9.09 34.96
C VAL A 42 1.19 9.60 36.37
N GLY A 43 2.39 10.15 36.58
CA GLY A 43 2.76 10.82 37.84
C GLY A 43 1.83 12.00 38.18
N LYS A 44 1.54 12.88 37.21
CA LYS A 44 0.58 13.99 37.40
C LYS A 44 -0.86 13.54 37.63
N ALA A 45 -1.31 12.48 36.97
CA ALA A 45 -2.65 11.91 37.17
C ALA A 45 -2.78 11.28 38.57
N LEU A 46 -1.75 10.55 39.02
CA LEU A 46 -1.67 10.03 40.38
C LEU A 46 -1.64 11.16 41.42
N GLU A 47 -0.81 12.19 41.20
CA GLU A 47 -0.69 13.35 42.10
C GLU A 47 -2.00 14.13 42.23
N LYS A 48 -2.74 14.31 41.13
CA LYS A 48 -4.08 14.92 41.13
C LYS A 48 -5.11 14.07 41.88
N LEU A 49 -5.06 12.75 41.71
CA LEU A 49 -5.89 11.83 42.49
C LEU A 49 -5.57 11.97 43.98
N THR A 50 -4.31 11.89 44.41
CA THR A 50 -3.92 12.04 45.82
C THR A 50 -4.36 13.39 46.41
N LEU A 51 -4.30 14.48 45.63
CA LEU A 51 -4.72 15.83 46.05
C LEU A 51 -6.23 16.12 45.91
N GLY A 52 -7.06 15.14 45.56
CA GLY A 52 -8.51 15.34 45.44
C GLY A 52 -8.95 16.19 44.23
N LYS A 53 -8.07 16.38 43.24
CA LYS A 53 -8.30 17.22 42.07
C LYS A 53 -8.92 16.40 40.91
N PRO A 54 -9.82 17.01 40.10
CA PRO A 54 -10.40 16.33 38.95
C PRO A 54 -9.35 16.05 37.87
N LEU A 55 -9.47 14.89 37.23
CA LEU A 55 -8.59 14.47 36.14
C LEU A 55 -9.02 15.10 34.80
N GLY A 56 -8.05 15.46 33.97
CA GLY A 56 -8.32 15.87 32.59
C GLY A 56 -8.63 14.66 31.68
N PRO A 57 -9.25 14.88 30.51
CA PRO A 57 -9.66 13.80 29.59
C PRO A 57 -8.52 12.87 29.14
N GLN A 58 -7.32 13.42 28.90
CA GLN A 58 -6.15 12.61 28.55
C GLN A 58 -5.60 11.81 29.73
N GLU A 59 -5.74 12.31 30.97
CA GLU A 59 -5.26 11.63 32.18
C GLU A 59 -6.22 10.50 32.59
N GLN A 60 -7.53 10.71 32.40
CA GLN A 60 -8.54 9.65 32.48
C GLN A 60 -8.27 8.54 31.45
N PHE A 61 -7.93 8.93 30.22
CA PHE A 61 -7.62 8.01 29.12
C PHE A 61 -6.43 7.08 29.39
N TYR A 62 -5.31 7.60 29.92
CA TYR A 62 -4.13 6.77 30.22
C TYR A 62 -4.40 5.76 31.35
N ILE A 63 -5.23 6.14 32.32
CA ILE A 63 -5.61 5.25 33.41
C ILE A 63 -6.62 4.19 32.93
N GLU A 64 -7.60 4.58 32.11
CA GLU A 64 -8.62 3.69 31.56
C GLU A 64 -8.04 2.62 30.61
N ALA A 65 -7.04 2.97 29.79
CA ALA A 65 -6.36 2.04 28.87
C ALA A 65 -5.52 0.94 29.55
N LEU A 66 -5.01 1.18 30.77
CA LEU A 66 -4.34 0.15 31.59
C LEU A 66 -5.33 -0.78 32.30
N ILE A 67 -6.55 -0.28 32.53
CA ILE A 67 -7.63 -0.99 33.23
C ILE A 67 -8.37 -1.95 32.28
N ILE A 68 -8.65 -1.54 31.04
CA ILE A 68 -9.48 -2.33 30.10
C ILE A 68 -8.89 -3.72 29.72
N PRO A 69 -7.60 -3.88 29.38
CA PRO A 69 -7.03 -5.19 29.04
C PRO A 69 -7.13 -6.22 30.17
N ARG A 70 -7.05 -5.76 31.42
CA ARG A 70 -7.26 -6.61 32.60
C ARG A 70 -8.75 -6.91 32.83
N GLU A 71 -9.65 -5.99 32.49
CA GLU A 71 -11.08 -6.07 32.77
C GLU A 71 -11.94 -6.73 31.67
N ARG A 72 -11.40 -6.99 30.47
CA ARG A 72 -12.10 -7.56 29.30
C ARG A 72 -11.33 -8.73 28.67
N PRO A 73 -11.35 -9.94 29.27
CA PRO A 73 -10.55 -11.07 28.80
C PRO A 73 -11.07 -11.68 27.48
N ALA A 74 -10.22 -12.40 26.74
CA ALA A 74 -10.67 -13.29 25.66
C ALA A 74 -10.54 -14.76 26.10
N ILE A 75 -11.68 -15.38 26.37
CA ILE A 75 -11.75 -16.71 26.98
C ILE A 75 -11.78 -17.78 25.89
N ASP A 76 -10.99 -18.84 26.10
CA ASP A 76 -10.96 -20.00 25.21
C ASP A 76 -12.25 -20.82 25.31
N ILE A 77 -12.82 -21.18 24.15
CA ILE A 77 -13.84 -22.23 24.05
C ILE A 77 -13.11 -23.52 23.65
N VAL A 78 -13.39 -24.59 24.39
CA VAL A 78 -12.82 -25.93 24.25
C VAL A 78 -13.95 -26.95 24.41
N SER A 79 -14.16 -27.78 23.41
CA SER A 79 -15.17 -28.86 23.41
C SER A 79 -16.59 -28.37 23.68
N GLY A 80 -16.97 -27.25 23.09
CA GLY A 80 -18.31 -26.65 23.21
C GLY A 80 -18.60 -25.98 24.56
N ASP A 81 -17.57 -25.72 25.37
CA ASP A 81 -17.67 -25.01 26.66
C ASP A 81 -16.42 -24.14 26.92
N TYR A 82 -16.37 -23.33 27.99
CA TYR A 82 -15.19 -22.51 28.34
C TYR A 82 -14.61 -22.86 29.71
N LYS A 83 -13.30 -22.68 29.92
CA LYS A 83 -12.70 -22.89 31.25
C LYS A 83 -13.30 -21.94 32.29
N GLU A 84 -13.29 -22.35 33.56
CA GLU A 84 -13.79 -21.53 34.66
C GLU A 84 -13.13 -20.14 34.65
N ILE A 85 -13.97 -19.10 34.62
CA ILE A 85 -13.53 -17.72 34.54
C ILE A 85 -13.05 -17.30 35.92
N THR A 86 -11.76 -16.99 36.04
CA THR A 86 -11.16 -16.53 37.29
C THR A 86 -11.18 -15.01 37.45
N HIS A 87 -11.53 -14.28 36.39
CA HIS A 87 -11.57 -12.83 36.40
C HIS A 87 -12.74 -12.31 37.25
N HIS A 88 -12.44 -11.56 38.31
CA HIS A 88 -13.39 -11.14 39.34
C HIS A 88 -14.68 -10.47 38.83
N ARG A 89 -14.58 -9.65 37.77
CA ARG A 89 -15.75 -8.98 37.13
C ARG A 89 -16.73 -9.96 36.48
N TRP A 90 -16.24 -11.09 36.01
CA TRP A 90 -16.98 -12.05 35.18
C TRP A 90 -17.18 -13.39 35.90
N LEU A 91 -16.87 -13.49 37.20
CA LEU A 91 -17.04 -14.70 38.01
C LEU A 91 -18.48 -15.25 37.96
N GLY A 92 -19.47 -14.36 37.88
CA GLY A 92 -20.88 -14.73 37.78
C GLY A 92 -21.19 -15.56 36.54
N TRP A 93 -20.37 -15.48 35.49
CA TRP A 93 -20.57 -16.26 34.26
C TRP A 93 -20.19 -17.73 34.42
N ASN A 94 -19.59 -18.15 35.55
CA ASN A 94 -19.42 -19.56 35.86
C ASN A 94 -20.74 -20.22 36.31
N ASP A 95 -21.74 -19.42 36.68
CA ASP A 95 -23.07 -19.91 37.04
C ASP A 95 -23.80 -20.47 35.80
N GLU A 96 -24.49 -21.58 35.97
CA GLU A 96 -25.26 -22.25 34.92
C GLU A 96 -26.30 -21.34 34.25
N ARG A 97 -26.78 -20.31 34.94
CA ARG A 97 -27.68 -19.29 34.38
C ARG A 97 -27.08 -18.53 33.18
N PHE A 98 -25.76 -18.34 33.16
CA PHE A 98 -25.03 -17.71 32.05
C PHE A 98 -24.42 -18.76 31.12
N ARG A 99 -23.88 -19.83 31.71
CA ARG A 99 -23.13 -20.85 30.99
C ARG A 99 -24.00 -21.68 30.06
N ALA A 100 -25.24 -22.02 30.45
CA ALA A 100 -26.12 -22.82 29.61
C ALA A 100 -26.54 -22.11 28.30
N PRO A 101 -26.99 -20.84 28.31
CA PRO A 101 -27.24 -20.08 27.09
C PRO A 101 -26.00 -19.92 26.20
N LEU A 102 -24.82 -19.68 26.79
CA LEU A 102 -23.57 -19.55 26.04
C LEU A 102 -23.17 -20.86 25.34
N ARG A 103 -23.28 -22.02 26.01
CA ARG A 103 -23.03 -23.34 25.38
C ARG A 103 -23.98 -23.61 24.22
N ALA A 104 -25.24 -23.20 24.33
CA ALA A 104 -26.19 -23.31 23.22
C ALA A 104 -25.77 -22.41 22.05
N ALA A 105 -25.31 -21.18 22.32
CA ALA A 105 -24.83 -20.27 21.29
C ALA A 105 -23.57 -20.79 20.57
N PHE A 106 -22.60 -21.38 21.27
CA PHE A 106 -21.35 -21.85 20.65
C PHE A 106 -21.56 -22.89 19.56
N ARG A 107 -22.60 -23.73 19.68
CA ARG A 107 -22.92 -24.75 18.67
C ARG A 107 -23.36 -24.13 17.35
N SER A 108 -23.98 -22.96 17.41
CA SER A 108 -24.56 -22.29 16.23
C SER A 108 -23.71 -21.12 15.72
N VAL A 109 -22.49 -20.93 16.22
CA VAL A 109 -21.52 -19.93 15.75
C VAL A 109 -20.31 -20.65 15.14
N GLY A 110 -20.01 -20.35 13.87
CA GLY A 110 -18.98 -21.04 13.07
C GLY A 110 -18.09 -20.08 12.29
N ARG A 111 -16.94 -20.59 11.83
CA ARG A 111 -15.96 -19.84 11.02
C ARG A 111 -16.30 -20.01 9.55
N ILE A 112 -16.34 -18.91 8.80
CA ILE A 112 -16.59 -18.95 7.35
C ILE A 112 -15.29 -19.33 6.65
N GLU A 113 -15.17 -20.59 6.23
CA GLU A 113 -14.03 -21.14 5.49
C GLU A 113 -14.15 -20.79 4.00
N LEU A 114 -13.02 -20.46 3.36
CA LEU A 114 -12.97 -20.06 1.94
C LEU A 114 -11.98 -20.91 1.13
N PRO A 115 -12.23 -22.23 0.96
CA PRO A 115 -11.34 -23.08 0.17
C PRO A 115 -11.28 -22.60 -1.29
N GLY A 116 -10.05 -22.49 -1.80
CA GLY A 116 -9.77 -22.00 -3.15
C GLY A 116 -9.60 -20.48 -3.25
N HIS A 117 -9.83 -19.72 -2.18
CA HIS A 117 -9.52 -18.29 -2.15
C HIS A 117 -7.99 -18.07 -2.07
N PRO A 118 -7.39 -17.26 -2.97
CA PRO A 118 -5.93 -17.17 -3.12
C PRO A 118 -5.19 -16.54 -1.93
N LEU A 119 -5.91 -15.76 -1.11
CA LEU A 119 -5.31 -14.93 -0.04
C LEU A 119 -5.83 -15.22 1.38
N TYR A 120 -7.00 -15.85 1.51
CA TYR A 120 -7.69 -15.96 2.81
C TYR A 120 -8.19 -17.40 2.99
N PRO A 121 -7.67 -18.15 3.97
CA PRO A 121 -8.18 -19.50 4.25
C PRO A 121 -9.59 -19.46 4.85
N TYR A 122 -9.97 -18.37 5.52
CA TYR A 122 -11.29 -18.11 6.07
C TYR A 122 -11.60 -16.61 6.06
N GLY A 123 -12.87 -16.24 5.94
CA GLY A 123 -13.32 -14.86 5.76
C GLY A 123 -13.81 -14.15 7.04
N GLY A 124 -14.26 -14.89 8.05
CA GLY A 124 -14.80 -14.32 9.29
C GLY A 124 -15.67 -15.29 10.08
N THR A 125 -16.62 -14.76 10.84
CA THR A 125 -17.60 -15.51 11.63
C THR A 125 -18.98 -15.50 10.96
N GLY A 126 -19.75 -16.56 11.13
CA GLY A 126 -21.18 -16.56 10.86
C GLY A 126 -21.94 -17.38 11.90
N PHE A 127 -23.25 -17.14 12.01
CA PHE A 127 -24.09 -17.86 12.96
C PHE A 127 -25.48 -18.16 12.43
N VAL A 128 -26.07 -19.26 12.91
CA VAL A 128 -27.37 -19.75 12.44
C VAL A 128 -28.47 -18.84 12.97
N VAL A 129 -29.28 -18.31 12.06
CA VAL A 129 -30.37 -17.37 12.35
C VAL A 129 -31.72 -17.83 11.86
N GLY A 130 -31.79 -18.94 11.12
CA GLY A 130 -33.05 -19.51 10.63
C GLY A 130 -32.82 -20.91 10.08
N ASP A 131 -33.87 -21.52 9.52
CA ASP A 131 -33.78 -22.87 8.94
C ASP A 131 -32.84 -22.88 7.72
N GLY A 132 -31.70 -23.57 7.85
CA GLY A 132 -30.63 -23.57 6.85
C GLY A 132 -30.02 -22.19 6.57
N LEU A 133 -30.21 -21.21 7.47
CA LEU A 133 -29.90 -19.80 7.22
C LEU A 133 -28.83 -19.29 8.20
N LEU A 134 -27.74 -18.77 7.65
CA LEU A 134 -26.60 -18.21 8.38
C LEU A 134 -26.51 -16.71 8.15
N MET A 135 -26.19 -15.94 9.18
CA MET A 135 -25.90 -14.51 9.11
C MET A 135 -24.39 -14.26 9.25
N THR A 136 -23.86 -13.34 8.45
CA THR A 136 -22.49 -12.81 8.56
C THR A 136 -22.46 -11.34 8.10
N ASN A 137 -21.29 -10.71 8.05
CA ASN A 137 -21.18 -9.35 7.48
C ASN A 137 -21.22 -9.35 5.95
N ARG A 138 -21.60 -8.21 5.38
CA ARG A 138 -21.57 -8.00 3.92
C ARG A 138 -20.15 -8.11 3.39
N HIS A 139 -19.17 -7.48 4.04
CA HIS A 139 -17.78 -7.56 3.56
C HIS A 139 -17.21 -8.99 3.61
N VAL A 140 -17.66 -9.82 4.57
CA VAL A 140 -17.30 -11.25 4.61
C VAL A 140 -17.93 -12.00 3.44
N ALA A 141 -19.21 -11.76 3.13
CA ALA A 141 -19.86 -12.37 1.96
C ALA A 141 -19.24 -11.92 0.63
N GLN A 142 -18.76 -10.68 0.55
CA GLN A 142 -18.13 -10.12 -0.65
C GLN A 142 -16.76 -10.75 -0.99
N LEU A 143 -16.15 -11.51 -0.07
CA LEU A 143 -14.94 -12.29 -0.34
C LEU A 143 -15.20 -13.48 -1.30
N PHE A 144 -16.44 -13.95 -1.40
CA PHE A 144 -16.78 -15.13 -2.20
C PHE A 144 -18.05 -14.97 -3.04
N CYS A 145 -18.79 -13.88 -2.88
CA CYS A 145 -20.02 -13.61 -3.62
C CYS A 145 -20.03 -12.17 -4.14
N SER A 146 -20.23 -12.01 -5.44
CA SER A 146 -20.53 -10.72 -6.06
C SER A 146 -22.02 -10.38 -5.92
N GLY A 147 -22.37 -9.11 -6.16
CA GLY A 147 -23.75 -8.62 -6.10
C GLY A 147 -24.11 -7.87 -4.82
N LEU A 148 -25.30 -7.27 -4.81
CA LEU A 148 -25.81 -6.52 -3.66
C LEU A 148 -27.34 -6.46 -3.69
N GLY A 149 -27.98 -6.56 -2.53
CA GLY A 149 -29.43 -6.67 -2.36
C GLY A 149 -29.89 -8.12 -2.48
N LEU A 150 -30.89 -8.36 -3.33
CA LEU A 150 -31.50 -9.68 -3.59
C LEU A 150 -31.22 -10.20 -5.01
N ARG A 151 -30.52 -9.44 -5.85
CA ARG A 151 -30.30 -9.73 -7.29
C ARG A 151 -28.82 -9.71 -7.64
N GLY A 152 -28.45 -10.51 -8.65
CA GLY A 152 -27.07 -10.61 -9.13
C GLY A 152 -26.11 -11.19 -8.09
N LEU A 153 -26.61 -12.01 -7.16
CA LEU A 153 -25.82 -12.67 -6.14
C LEU A 153 -25.20 -13.94 -6.73
N GLU A 154 -23.93 -13.85 -7.12
CA GLU A 154 -23.20 -14.92 -7.80
C GLU A 154 -21.86 -15.19 -7.11
N PHE A 155 -21.57 -16.46 -6.86
CA PHE A 155 -20.27 -16.85 -6.31
C PHE A 155 -19.14 -16.50 -7.27
N ILE A 156 -18.04 -16.01 -6.72
CA ILE A 156 -16.84 -15.68 -7.47
C ILE A 156 -16.27 -16.99 -8.06
N PRO A 157 -15.99 -17.05 -9.38
CA PRO A 157 -15.47 -18.27 -10.00
C PRO A 157 -14.20 -18.79 -9.32
N GLY A 158 -14.19 -20.09 -8.98
CA GLY A 158 -13.07 -20.75 -8.32
C GLY A 158 -13.00 -20.59 -6.80
N VAL A 159 -13.85 -19.77 -6.19
CA VAL A 159 -13.96 -19.63 -4.74
C VAL A 159 -15.16 -20.41 -4.23
N THR A 160 -14.94 -21.29 -3.27
CA THR A 160 -16.01 -21.96 -2.53
C THR A 160 -16.09 -21.39 -1.12
N ALA A 161 -17.28 -21.38 -0.53
CA ALA A 161 -17.49 -20.92 0.83
C ALA A 161 -18.25 -21.96 1.64
N GLY A 162 -17.92 -22.08 2.91
CA GLY A 162 -18.59 -22.95 3.86
C GLY A 162 -18.43 -22.45 5.28
N VAL A 163 -19.14 -23.08 6.23
CA VAL A 163 -19.02 -22.78 7.65
C VAL A 163 -18.48 -23.99 8.40
N ASP A 164 -17.56 -23.75 9.33
CA ASP A 164 -17.00 -24.76 10.24
C ASP A 164 -17.25 -24.37 11.71
N PHE A 165 -18.07 -25.16 12.39
CA PHE A 165 -18.46 -24.94 13.78
C PHE A 165 -17.44 -25.48 14.79
N LEU A 166 -16.46 -26.29 14.37
CA LEU A 166 -15.58 -27.06 15.27
C LEU A 166 -14.22 -26.42 15.56
N ARG A 167 -13.91 -25.26 14.97
CA ARG A 167 -12.63 -24.55 15.10
C ARG A 167 -12.40 -23.91 16.48
N GLU A 168 -12.34 -24.73 17.51
CA GLU A 168 -12.15 -24.36 18.92
C GLU A 168 -10.70 -24.57 19.35
N ARG A 169 -10.32 -24.07 20.53
CA ARG A 169 -8.97 -24.29 21.04
C ARG A 169 -8.76 -25.78 21.32
N ASP A 170 -7.58 -26.27 20.91
CA ASP A 170 -7.15 -27.67 21.03
C ASP A 170 -8.02 -28.69 20.27
N ASN A 171 -8.95 -28.23 19.40
CA ASN A 171 -9.74 -29.10 18.51
C ASN A 171 -9.16 -29.10 17.09
N THR A 172 -8.73 -30.27 16.63
CA THR A 172 -8.19 -30.47 15.28
C THR A 172 -9.25 -30.97 14.29
N ALA A 173 -10.44 -31.34 14.77
CA ALA A 173 -11.55 -31.71 13.91
C ALA A 173 -12.06 -30.50 13.11
N SER A 174 -12.54 -30.76 11.90
CA SER A 174 -13.09 -29.74 11.00
C SER A 174 -14.35 -30.30 10.37
N GLN A 175 -15.38 -29.47 10.28
CA GLN A 175 -16.65 -29.82 9.66
C GLN A 175 -17.04 -28.73 8.68
N PHE A 176 -16.66 -28.89 7.42
CA PHE A 176 -16.98 -27.93 6.37
C PHE A 176 -18.41 -28.18 5.86
N LEU A 177 -19.32 -27.25 6.16
CA LEU A 177 -20.69 -27.25 5.62
C LEU A 177 -20.82 -26.18 4.53
N PRO A 178 -21.09 -26.56 3.27
CA PRO A 178 -21.02 -25.63 2.15
C PRO A 178 -22.14 -24.58 2.19
N VAL A 179 -21.78 -23.34 1.85
CA VAL A 179 -22.73 -22.28 1.52
C VAL A 179 -23.23 -22.53 0.10
N VAL A 180 -24.48 -22.94 -0.02
CA VAL A 180 -25.10 -23.30 -1.31
C VAL A 180 -25.71 -22.11 -2.04
N LYS A 181 -26.01 -21.02 -1.31
CA LYS A 181 -26.57 -19.80 -1.91
C LYS A 181 -26.36 -18.59 -1.02
N THR A 182 -25.98 -17.46 -1.61
CA THR A 182 -26.13 -16.15 -0.95
C THR A 182 -27.58 -15.68 -1.11
N VAL A 183 -28.31 -15.57 0.01
CA VAL A 183 -29.74 -15.20 0.03
C VAL A 183 -29.90 -13.69 -0.09
N MET A 184 -29.05 -12.93 0.59
CA MET A 184 -29.07 -11.47 0.60
C MET A 184 -27.68 -10.94 0.94
N ILE A 185 -27.28 -9.84 0.30
CA ILE A 185 -26.23 -8.95 0.82
C ILE A 185 -26.85 -7.58 1.03
N HIS A 186 -26.98 -7.15 2.27
CA HIS A 186 -27.75 -5.96 2.61
C HIS A 186 -27.04 -4.69 2.09
N PRO A 187 -27.73 -3.78 1.37
CA PRO A 187 -27.08 -2.66 0.69
C PRO A 187 -26.69 -1.49 1.61
N TYR A 188 -27.35 -1.38 2.76
CA TYR A 188 -27.12 -0.32 3.76
C TYR A 188 -26.35 -0.82 5.00
N TRP A 189 -26.89 -1.83 5.71
CA TRP A 189 -26.19 -2.51 6.79
C TRP A 189 -25.09 -3.46 6.30
N ASP A 190 -24.00 -3.55 7.06
CA ASP A 190 -22.93 -4.53 6.85
C ASP A 190 -23.36 -5.94 7.30
N MET A 191 -24.32 -6.52 6.56
CA MET A 191 -24.96 -7.79 6.88
C MET A 191 -25.24 -8.57 5.59
N ALA A 192 -25.07 -9.89 5.64
CA ALA A 192 -25.45 -10.82 4.59
C ALA A 192 -26.12 -12.07 5.18
N LEU A 193 -27.00 -12.68 4.39
CA LEU A 193 -27.66 -13.95 4.69
C LEU A 193 -27.23 -15.01 3.69
N LEU A 194 -26.84 -16.17 4.21
CA LEU A 194 -26.30 -17.29 3.46
C LEU A 194 -27.14 -18.53 3.73
N ARG A 195 -27.38 -19.35 2.70
CA ARG A 195 -27.99 -20.66 2.84
C ARG A 195 -26.91 -21.71 2.94
N VAL A 196 -26.97 -22.53 3.97
CA VAL A 196 -26.00 -23.59 4.25
C VAL A 196 -26.72 -24.93 4.17
N ASP A 197 -26.07 -25.91 3.56
CA ASP A 197 -26.56 -27.29 3.52
C ASP A 197 -25.85 -28.15 4.58
N GLY A 198 -26.55 -29.15 5.12
CA GLY A 198 -25.99 -30.08 6.09
C GLY A 198 -25.89 -29.60 7.54
N LEU A 199 -26.66 -28.59 7.96
CA LEU A 199 -26.78 -28.24 9.39
C LEU A 199 -27.35 -29.43 10.19
N HIS A 200 -26.71 -29.77 11.30
CA HIS A 200 -27.17 -30.83 12.21
C HIS A 200 -28.20 -30.29 13.20
N ALA A 201 -28.96 -31.20 13.81
CA ALA A 201 -30.07 -30.88 14.73
C ALA A 201 -29.63 -30.10 15.99
N ASP A 202 -28.34 -30.09 16.31
CA ASP A 202 -27.75 -29.36 17.42
C ASP A 202 -27.32 -27.91 17.05
N GLN A 203 -27.26 -27.55 15.76
CA GLN A 203 -27.10 -26.16 15.30
C GLN A 203 -28.45 -25.45 15.21
N VAL A 204 -28.97 -25.04 16.38
CA VAL A 204 -30.29 -24.40 16.49
C VAL A 204 -30.21 -22.91 16.12
N PRO A 205 -31.18 -22.37 15.36
CA PRO A 205 -31.26 -20.93 15.06
C PRO A 205 -31.29 -20.05 16.31
N LEU A 206 -30.36 -19.09 16.38
CA LEU A 206 -30.27 -18.12 17.48
C LEU A 206 -31.32 -17.01 17.33
N LEU A 207 -31.87 -16.54 18.45
CA LEU A 207 -32.91 -15.52 18.49
C LEU A 207 -32.32 -14.10 18.45
N LEU A 208 -32.74 -13.30 17.47
CA LEU A 208 -32.37 -11.88 17.37
C LEU A 208 -33.35 -11.01 18.17
N ASP A 209 -32.82 -10.08 18.97
CA ASP A 209 -33.65 -9.22 19.80
C ASP A 209 -34.40 -8.15 18.98
N THR A 210 -35.59 -7.81 19.43
CA THR A 210 -36.46 -6.80 18.78
C THR A 210 -36.59 -5.52 19.60
N LEU A 211 -35.81 -5.39 20.68
CA LEU A 211 -35.77 -4.21 21.54
C LEU A 211 -34.61 -3.29 21.12
N ASP A 212 -34.81 -1.97 21.19
CA ASP A 212 -33.77 -1.02 20.83
C ASP A 212 -32.57 -1.17 21.79
N PRO A 213 -31.33 -1.38 21.30
CA PRO A 213 -30.16 -1.51 22.17
C PRO A 213 -29.91 -0.29 23.08
N ALA A 214 -30.50 0.88 22.81
CA ALA A 214 -30.47 2.02 23.74
C ALA A 214 -31.10 1.67 25.12
N GLU A 215 -32.05 0.74 25.16
CA GLU A 215 -32.67 0.23 26.39
C GLU A 215 -31.77 -0.78 27.14
N HIS A 216 -30.64 -1.14 26.55
CA HIS A 216 -29.69 -2.14 27.06
C HIS A 216 -28.30 -1.55 27.33
N GLN A 217 -28.15 -0.22 27.37
CA GLN A 217 -26.86 0.42 27.63
C GLN A 217 -26.29 0.01 29.01
N GLY A 218 -25.01 -0.38 29.02
CA GLY A 218 -24.33 -0.86 30.22
C GLY A 218 -24.61 -2.32 30.57
N LYS A 219 -25.42 -3.04 29.77
CA LYS A 219 -25.69 -4.48 29.94
C LYS A 219 -24.46 -5.30 29.58
N GLU A 220 -24.24 -6.39 30.31
CA GLU A 220 -23.22 -7.38 29.99
C GLU A 220 -23.56 -8.13 28.69
N VAL A 221 -22.58 -8.23 27.80
CA VAL A 221 -22.69 -8.88 26.49
C VAL A 221 -21.48 -9.78 26.25
N ALA A 222 -21.69 -10.84 25.50
CA ALA A 222 -20.67 -11.76 25.03
C ALA A 222 -20.49 -11.60 23.52
N VAL A 223 -19.28 -11.30 23.07
CA VAL A 223 -18.93 -11.44 21.65
C VAL A 223 -18.39 -12.84 21.41
N ILE A 224 -19.00 -13.57 20.48
CA ILE A 224 -18.62 -14.96 20.15
C ILE A 224 -18.24 -15.03 18.69
N GLY A 225 -16.99 -15.43 18.42
CA GLY A 225 -16.49 -15.61 17.06
C GLY A 225 -15.00 -15.86 16.99
N TYR A 226 -14.39 -15.57 15.83
CA TYR A 226 -13.07 -16.06 15.45
C TYR A 226 -12.06 -14.93 15.24
N PRO A 227 -11.57 -14.29 16.32
CA PRO A 227 -10.53 -13.27 16.19
C PRO A 227 -9.28 -13.88 15.53
N ALA A 228 -8.86 -13.26 14.44
CA ALA A 228 -7.59 -13.49 13.78
C ALA A 228 -6.52 -12.58 14.42
N PHE A 229 -5.26 -12.94 14.20
CA PHE A 229 -4.17 -12.05 14.55
C PHE A 229 -4.31 -10.76 13.74
N ASP A 230 -4.35 -9.62 14.43
CA ASP A 230 -4.45 -8.33 13.76
C ASP A 230 -3.08 -7.64 13.83
N PRO A 231 -2.30 -7.63 12.72
CA PRO A 231 -0.98 -7.02 12.71
C PRO A 231 -1.03 -5.49 12.89
N ARG A 232 -2.23 -4.88 12.89
CA ARG A 232 -2.47 -3.45 13.09
C ARG A 232 -2.50 -3.05 14.58
N ASN A 233 -2.71 -4.01 15.50
CA ASN A 233 -2.80 -3.77 16.95
C ASN A 233 -1.55 -4.26 17.69
N ASN A 234 -1.32 -3.83 18.96
CA ASN A 234 -0.13 -4.22 19.72
C ASN A 234 -0.06 -5.75 19.92
N ALA A 235 1.01 -6.40 19.45
CA ALA A 235 1.11 -7.85 19.47
C ALA A 235 1.25 -8.42 20.89
N ALA A 236 1.93 -7.72 21.81
CA ALA A 236 2.07 -8.16 23.19
C ALA A 236 0.73 -8.13 23.94
N VAL A 237 -0.06 -7.06 23.76
CA VAL A 237 -1.42 -6.95 24.32
C VAL A 237 -2.36 -8.00 23.72
N GLN A 238 -2.30 -8.22 22.40
CA GLN A 238 -3.09 -9.28 21.76
C GLN A 238 -2.65 -10.66 22.23
N ASN A 239 -1.35 -10.92 22.36
CA ASN A 239 -0.85 -12.21 22.83
C ASN A 239 -1.15 -12.44 24.31
N GLU A 240 -1.13 -11.40 25.15
CA GLU A 240 -1.59 -11.44 26.54
C GLU A 240 -3.09 -11.76 26.60
N LEU A 241 -3.89 -11.08 25.77
CA LEU A 241 -5.34 -11.15 25.78
C LEU A 241 -5.91 -12.43 25.17
N PHE A 242 -5.34 -12.89 24.04
CA PHE A 242 -5.74 -14.09 23.29
C PHE A 242 -4.80 -15.28 23.53
N GLY A 243 -3.82 -15.17 24.42
CA GLY A 243 -2.89 -16.27 24.72
C GLY A 243 -2.09 -16.77 23.52
N GLY A 244 -1.85 -15.91 22.51
CA GLY A 244 -1.07 -16.21 21.30
C GLY A 244 -1.71 -17.20 20.32
N VAL A 245 -2.98 -17.58 20.50
CA VAL A 245 -3.68 -18.54 19.62
C VAL A 245 -4.84 -17.83 18.89
N TYR A 246 -4.80 -17.80 17.57
CA TYR A 246 -5.77 -17.07 16.74
C TYR A 246 -6.53 -17.99 15.79
N GLY A 247 -7.62 -17.49 15.21
CA GLY A 247 -8.47 -18.25 14.29
C GLY A 247 -9.28 -19.36 14.95
N VAL A 248 -9.33 -19.37 16.29
CA VAL A 248 -10.15 -20.27 17.11
C VAL A 248 -11.33 -19.51 17.69
N LYS A 249 -12.42 -20.21 17.99
CA LYS A 249 -13.63 -19.65 18.60
C LYS A 249 -13.31 -19.10 20.00
N ARG A 250 -13.67 -17.84 20.25
CA ARG A 250 -13.47 -17.14 21.52
C ARG A 250 -14.77 -16.63 22.11
N LEU A 251 -14.82 -16.62 23.44
CA LEU A 251 -15.80 -15.91 24.24
C LEU A 251 -15.17 -14.60 24.75
N MET A 252 -15.69 -13.46 24.33
CA MET A 252 -15.14 -12.13 24.64
C MET A 252 -16.19 -11.30 25.41
N PRO A 253 -16.15 -11.26 26.75
CA PRO A 253 -17.07 -10.48 27.56
C PRO A 253 -16.88 -8.97 27.38
N GLY A 254 -17.97 -8.21 27.46
CA GLY A 254 -17.97 -6.76 27.44
C GLY A 254 -19.28 -6.16 27.92
N LEU A 255 -19.40 -4.85 27.78
CA LEU A 255 -20.58 -4.05 28.07
C LEU A 255 -21.08 -3.39 26.79
N LEU A 256 -22.41 -3.28 26.69
CA LEU A 256 -23.05 -2.56 25.61
C LEU A 256 -22.88 -1.05 25.81
N GLY A 257 -22.40 -0.38 24.78
CA GLY A 257 -22.22 1.06 24.70
C GLY A 257 -23.41 1.79 24.09
N PRO A 258 -23.33 3.13 23.96
CA PRO A 258 -24.37 3.91 23.29
C PRO A 258 -24.44 3.60 21.79
N ARG A 259 -25.51 4.06 21.14
CA ARG A 259 -25.57 4.09 19.68
C ARG A 259 -24.66 5.19 19.13
N LEU A 260 -23.94 4.87 18.05
CA LEU A 260 -22.92 5.73 17.46
C LEU A 260 -23.15 5.85 15.95
N GLN A 261 -22.97 7.05 15.42
CA GLN A 261 -23.01 7.30 13.98
C GLN A 261 -21.65 6.97 13.40
N VAL A 262 -21.59 5.91 12.60
CA VAL A 262 -20.35 5.36 12.04
C VAL A 262 -20.52 5.08 10.56
N ASP A 263 -19.44 5.18 9.81
CA ASP A 263 -19.44 4.81 8.40
C ASP A 263 -19.39 3.28 8.29
N SER A 264 -20.27 2.73 7.46
CA SER A 264 -20.39 1.30 7.19
C SER A 264 -20.01 0.98 5.75
N VAL A 265 -19.73 -0.30 5.48
CA VAL A 265 -19.27 -0.78 4.18
C VAL A 265 -20.26 -0.38 3.08
N GLY A 266 -19.76 0.31 2.04
CA GLY A 266 -20.58 0.87 0.96
C GLY A 266 -20.94 2.34 1.10
N GLY A 267 -20.30 3.08 2.02
CA GLY A 267 -20.41 4.55 2.14
C GLY A 267 -21.66 5.05 2.85
N SER A 268 -22.40 4.17 3.52
CA SER A 268 -23.58 4.54 4.30
C SER A 268 -23.19 4.91 5.72
N ARG A 269 -23.63 6.08 6.20
CA ARG A 269 -23.52 6.46 7.60
C ARG A 269 -24.66 5.83 8.40
N VAL A 270 -24.33 4.97 9.36
CA VAL A 270 -25.29 4.15 10.09
C VAL A 270 -25.27 4.40 11.59
N SER A 271 -26.41 4.23 12.24
CA SER A 271 -26.55 4.28 13.70
C SER A 271 -26.29 2.90 14.30
N ALA A 272 -25.01 2.54 14.43
CA ALA A 272 -24.55 1.26 14.99
C ALA A 272 -24.66 1.26 16.53
N VAL A 273 -24.69 0.08 17.14
CA VAL A 273 -24.55 -0.04 18.60
C VAL A 273 -23.08 -0.25 18.97
N GLY A 274 -22.60 0.50 19.96
CA GLY A 274 -21.25 0.35 20.51
C GLY A 274 -21.14 -0.83 21.49
N HIS A 275 -19.95 -1.40 21.65
CA HIS A 275 -19.60 -2.30 22.75
C HIS A 275 -18.10 -2.21 23.07
N ASP A 276 -17.69 -2.66 24.25
CA ASP A 276 -16.28 -2.58 24.71
C ASP A 276 -15.57 -3.95 24.81
N ALA A 277 -16.21 -5.01 24.32
CA ALA A 277 -15.59 -6.34 24.27
C ALA A 277 -14.29 -6.35 23.43
N SER A 278 -13.32 -7.14 23.87
CA SER A 278 -12.00 -7.29 23.26
C SER A 278 -12.02 -8.07 21.95
N THR A 279 -12.23 -7.40 20.80
CA THR A 279 -12.27 -8.02 19.45
C THR A 279 -11.05 -7.68 18.59
N LEU A 280 -10.85 -8.41 17.47
CA LEU A 280 -9.80 -8.20 16.48
C LEU A 280 -10.32 -8.42 15.04
N GLY A 281 -9.50 -8.11 14.03
CA GLY A 281 -9.75 -8.57 12.65
C GLY A 281 -10.05 -10.08 12.61
N GLY A 282 -10.95 -10.53 11.73
CA GLY A 282 -11.47 -11.91 11.72
C GLY A 282 -12.67 -12.17 12.64
N ALA A 283 -12.89 -11.35 13.68
CA ALA A 283 -14.12 -11.37 14.46
C ALA A 283 -15.32 -10.74 13.72
N SER A 284 -15.14 -10.20 12.51
CA SER A 284 -16.24 -9.76 11.65
C SER A 284 -17.30 -10.85 11.50
N GLY A 285 -18.55 -10.51 11.76
CA GLY A 285 -19.69 -11.40 11.71
C GLY A 285 -19.98 -12.10 13.02
N SER A 286 -19.25 -11.77 14.10
CA SER A 286 -19.48 -12.32 15.44
C SER A 286 -20.80 -11.83 16.02
N THR A 287 -21.38 -12.67 16.87
CA THR A 287 -22.60 -12.32 17.60
C THR A 287 -22.27 -11.38 18.75
N VAL A 288 -23.03 -10.30 18.94
CA VAL A 288 -23.11 -9.59 20.23
C VAL A 288 -24.30 -10.17 20.99
N PHE A 289 -24.02 -11.06 21.94
CA PHE A 289 -25.00 -11.93 22.60
C PHE A 289 -25.28 -11.49 24.04
N ASP A 290 -26.54 -11.58 24.45
CA ASP A 290 -26.98 -11.44 25.84
C ASP A 290 -26.85 -12.79 26.56
N PRO A 291 -25.87 -12.97 27.46
CA PRO A 291 -25.60 -14.25 28.11
C PRO A 291 -26.69 -14.67 29.11
N ILE A 292 -27.58 -13.77 29.53
CA ILE A 292 -28.69 -14.08 30.44
C ILE A 292 -29.97 -14.32 29.64
N GLY A 293 -30.32 -13.40 28.74
CA GLY A 293 -31.55 -13.47 27.96
C GLY A 293 -31.50 -14.47 26.80
N GLY A 294 -30.31 -14.91 26.40
CA GLY A 294 -30.12 -15.87 25.32
C GLY A 294 -30.42 -15.31 23.93
N ARG A 295 -30.17 -14.01 23.71
CA ARG A 295 -30.56 -13.28 22.49
C ARG A 295 -29.37 -12.55 21.84
N ILE A 296 -29.46 -12.35 20.54
CA ILE A 296 -28.49 -11.58 19.76
C ILE A 296 -28.94 -10.12 19.72
N ILE A 297 -28.15 -9.24 20.31
CA ILE A 297 -28.40 -7.78 20.33
C ILE A 297 -27.84 -7.13 19.06
N GLY A 298 -26.79 -7.70 18.46
CA GLY A 298 -26.23 -7.19 17.21
C GLY A 298 -25.21 -8.11 16.54
N LEU A 299 -24.81 -7.70 15.34
CA LEU A 299 -23.82 -8.35 14.49
C LEU A 299 -22.56 -7.48 14.44
N HIS A 300 -21.47 -7.91 15.06
CA HIS A 300 -20.20 -7.17 15.08
C HIS A 300 -19.62 -7.02 13.67
N PHE A 301 -19.16 -5.82 13.32
CA PHE A 301 -18.60 -5.55 11.98
C PHE A 301 -17.31 -4.72 11.96
N GLY A 302 -16.90 -4.15 13.09
CA GLY A 302 -15.68 -3.37 13.17
C GLY A 302 -15.53 -2.63 14.47
N GLY A 303 -14.54 -1.75 14.56
CA GLY A 303 -14.29 -0.95 15.75
C GLY A 303 -13.18 0.06 15.54
N ARG A 304 -13.12 1.05 16.42
CA ARG A 304 -11.99 1.99 16.52
C ARG A 304 -11.14 1.61 17.72
N TYR A 305 -9.87 1.36 17.45
CA TYR A 305 -8.91 0.96 18.46
C TYR A 305 -8.89 1.99 19.62
N LEU A 306 -9.15 1.50 20.84
CA LEU A 306 -9.25 2.28 22.09
C LEU A 306 -10.44 3.25 22.21
N GLU A 307 -11.42 3.19 21.31
CA GLU A 307 -12.65 4.00 21.41
C GLU A 307 -13.89 3.12 21.64
N SER A 308 -14.30 2.31 20.66
CA SER A 308 -15.47 1.44 20.76
C SER A 308 -15.53 0.46 19.58
N ASN A 309 -16.10 -0.72 19.81
CA ASN A 309 -16.46 -1.66 18.76
C ASN A 309 -17.91 -1.48 18.34
N TYR A 310 -18.22 -1.78 17.09
CA TYR A 310 -19.50 -1.49 16.44
C TYR A 310 -20.20 -2.76 15.97
N ALA A 311 -21.51 -2.79 16.18
CA ALA A 311 -22.37 -3.85 15.69
C ALA A 311 -23.61 -3.29 15.00
N VAL A 312 -24.08 -4.02 13.97
CA VAL A 312 -25.39 -3.78 13.35
C VAL A 312 -26.45 -4.18 14.37
N PRO A 313 -27.36 -3.27 14.79
CA PRO A 313 -28.38 -3.61 15.78
C PRO A 313 -29.37 -4.66 15.26
N ALA A 314 -29.62 -5.72 16.02
CA ALA A 314 -30.64 -6.72 15.70
C ALA A 314 -32.03 -6.10 15.58
N TYR A 315 -32.32 -5.08 16.40
CA TYR A 315 -33.51 -4.24 16.32
C TYR A 315 -33.73 -3.63 14.94
N GLU A 316 -32.68 -3.09 14.31
CA GLU A 316 -32.80 -2.48 12.98
C GLU A 316 -33.04 -3.56 11.92
N LEU A 317 -32.44 -4.75 12.08
CA LEU A 317 -32.72 -5.89 11.21
C LEU A 317 -34.17 -6.38 11.34
N ALA A 318 -34.75 -6.31 12.55
CA ALA A 318 -36.16 -6.68 12.82
C ALA A 318 -37.17 -5.68 12.24
N ARG A 319 -36.71 -4.54 11.71
CA ARG A 319 -37.55 -3.57 11.00
C ARG A 319 -37.54 -3.79 9.49
N ASP A 320 -36.57 -4.52 8.95
CA ASP A 320 -36.51 -4.81 7.53
C ASP A 320 -37.36 -6.03 7.16
N ASN A 321 -38.48 -5.78 6.46
CA ASN A 321 -39.39 -6.84 6.00
C ASN A 321 -38.68 -7.91 5.15
N ARG A 322 -37.66 -7.56 4.36
CA ARG A 322 -36.92 -8.53 3.54
C ARG A 322 -36.08 -9.48 4.40
N VAL A 323 -35.58 -9.00 5.55
CA VAL A 323 -34.86 -9.83 6.52
C VAL A 323 -35.83 -10.75 7.26
N ILE A 324 -37.01 -10.24 7.62
CA ILE A 324 -38.11 -11.03 8.20
C ILE A 324 -38.55 -12.13 7.23
N ASP A 325 -38.82 -11.77 5.98
CA ASP A 325 -39.28 -12.67 4.92
C ASP A 325 -38.23 -13.73 4.54
N ALA A 326 -36.94 -13.43 4.74
CA ALA A 326 -35.85 -14.39 4.54
C ALA A 326 -35.86 -15.54 5.57
N GLY A 327 -36.62 -15.40 6.67
CA GLY A 327 -36.77 -16.43 7.70
C GLY A 327 -35.84 -16.27 8.89
N VAL A 328 -35.38 -15.05 9.18
CA VAL A 328 -34.58 -14.76 10.38
C VAL A 328 -35.42 -14.90 11.66
N ASN A 329 -34.89 -15.60 12.64
CA ASN A 329 -35.53 -15.95 13.89
C ASN A 329 -35.45 -14.78 14.90
N PHE A 330 -36.52 -14.01 15.02
CA PHE A 330 -36.61 -12.89 15.95
C PHE A 330 -37.31 -13.25 17.26
N ALA A 331 -36.92 -12.60 18.35
CA ALA A 331 -37.56 -12.72 19.64
C ALA A 331 -38.95 -12.05 19.62
N GLY A 332 -40.00 -12.85 19.44
CA GLY A 332 -41.37 -12.35 19.33
C GLY A 332 -41.70 -11.85 17.92
N LYS A 333 -42.75 -11.02 17.79
CA LYS A 333 -43.18 -10.51 16.49
C LYS A 333 -42.30 -9.33 16.07
N ALA A 334 -41.51 -9.52 15.02
CA ALA A 334 -40.70 -8.45 14.44
C ALA A 334 -41.59 -7.27 14.02
N PRO A 335 -41.22 -6.02 14.39
CA PRO A 335 -42.08 -4.86 14.18
C PRO A 335 -42.30 -4.53 12.70
N GLY A 336 -41.29 -4.80 11.85
CA GLY A 336 -41.30 -4.37 10.45
C GLY A 336 -41.46 -2.85 10.31
N GLY A 337 -41.71 -2.39 9.08
CA GLY A 337 -42.11 -1.02 8.80
C GLY A 337 -41.00 -0.12 8.23
N PRO A 338 -41.31 1.16 7.98
CA PRO A 338 -40.45 2.03 7.19
C PRO A 338 -39.13 2.33 7.91
N ALA A 339 -38.06 2.35 7.14
CA ALA A 339 -36.71 2.53 7.64
C ALA A 339 -35.84 3.35 6.69
N PRO A 340 -34.72 3.94 7.18
CA PRO A 340 -33.83 4.79 6.38
C PRO A 340 -33.29 4.10 5.12
N TRP A 341 -33.17 2.77 5.15
CA TRP A 341 -32.66 1.98 4.05
C TRP A 341 -33.69 1.69 2.94
N ASP A 342 -34.97 1.96 3.14
CA ASP A 342 -35.99 1.68 2.11
C ASP A 342 -35.75 2.46 0.82
N GLY A 343 -35.22 3.69 0.90
CA GLY A 343 -34.81 4.44 -0.29
C GLY A 343 -33.65 3.79 -1.06
N VAL A 344 -32.70 3.17 -0.33
CA VAL A 344 -31.57 2.45 -0.91
C VAL A 344 -32.03 1.18 -1.62
N TRP A 345 -33.08 0.55 -1.09
CA TRP A 345 -33.71 -0.63 -1.69
C TRP A 345 -34.62 -0.28 -2.88
N GLN A 346 -35.37 0.82 -2.85
CA GLN A 346 -36.28 1.23 -3.94
C GLN A 346 -35.56 1.45 -5.27
N GLY A 347 -34.33 2.00 -5.26
CA GLY A 347 -33.50 2.13 -6.46
C GLY A 347 -32.99 0.80 -7.04
N ARG A 348 -33.15 -0.30 -6.31
CA ARG A 348 -32.67 -1.65 -6.68
C ARG A 348 -33.77 -2.68 -6.84
N GLU A 349 -34.99 -2.37 -6.37
CA GLU A 349 -36.19 -3.21 -6.51
C GLU A 349 -36.99 -2.94 -7.80
N GLN A 350 -36.87 -1.74 -8.41
CA GLN A 350 -37.60 -1.42 -9.65
C GLN A 350 -37.26 -2.43 -10.78
N PRO A 351 -38.28 -2.97 -11.49
CA PRO A 351 -38.04 -3.78 -12.66
C PRO A 351 -37.51 -2.88 -13.79
N ALA A 352 -36.55 -3.38 -14.56
CA ALA A 352 -36.24 -2.80 -15.86
C ALA A 352 -37.56 -2.68 -16.65
N ALA A 353 -37.80 -1.52 -17.25
CA ALA A 353 -38.95 -1.30 -18.10
C ALA A 353 -39.02 -2.43 -19.15
N VAL A 354 -40.14 -3.15 -19.14
CA VAL A 354 -40.45 -4.20 -20.11
C VAL A 354 -40.55 -3.54 -21.48
N THR A 355 -39.48 -3.59 -22.26
CA THR A 355 -39.59 -3.46 -23.72
C THR A 355 -40.15 -4.78 -24.22
N LYS A 356 -41.36 -4.72 -24.81
CA LYS A 356 -41.99 -5.88 -25.45
C LYS A 356 -41.01 -6.50 -26.47
N PRO A 357 -40.78 -7.82 -26.44
CA PRO A 357 -39.99 -8.48 -27.46
C PRO A 357 -40.77 -8.46 -28.78
N THR A 358 -40.20 -7.78 -29.78
CA THR A 358 -40.60 -8.00 -31.18
C THR A 358 -40.10 -9.39 -31.57
N THR A 359 -41.03 -10.25 -31.95
CA THR A 359 -40.79 -11.63 -32.38
C THR A 359 -39.79 -11.72 -33.53
N ALA A 360 -38.68 -12.40 -33.31
CA ALA A 360 -37.81 -12.96 -34.35
C ALA A 360 -37.78 -14.50 -34.20
N PRO A 361 -37.68 -15.26 -35.30
CA PRO A 361 -38.05 -16.67 -35.33
C PRO A 361 -37.00 -17.60 -34.70
N ALA A 362 -37.49 -18.73 -34.18
CA ALA A 362 -36.72 -19.75 -33.50
C ALA A 362 -35.62 -20.38 -34.37
N VAL A 363 -34.44 -20.58 -33.78
CA VAL A 363 -33.35 -21.39 -34.36
C VAL A 363 -33.05 -22.56 -33.41
N ASN A 364 -33.19 -23.77 -33.96
CA ASN A 364 -32.84 -25.04 -33.34
C ASN A 364 -31.32 -25.18 -33.08
N PRO A 365 -30.89 -26.00 -32.11
CA PRO A 365 -29.48 -26.20 -31.79
C PRO A 365 -28.79 -27.06 -32.86
N ALA A 366 -27.67 -26.58 -33.42
CA ALA A 366 -26.88 -27.28 -34.43
C ALA A 366 -25.46 -27.65 -33.94
N ALA A 367 -25.20 -28.95 -34.03
CA ALA A 367 -23.98 -29.74 -34.29
C ALA A 367 -22.57 -29.09 -34.42
N PRO A 368 -21.49 -29.86 -34.13
CA PRO A 368 -20.09 -29.42 -34.22
C PRO A 368 -19.62 -29.14 -35.66
N PRO A 369 -18.52 -28.37 -35.86
CA PRO A 369 -18.19 -27.78 -37.16
C PRO A 369 -17.61 -28.81 -38.16
N PRO A 370 -17.77 -28.57 -39.48
CA PRO A 370 -17.39 -29.54 -40.50
C PRO A 370 -15.91 -29.43 -40.89
N VAL A 371 -15.32 -30.59 -41.19
CA VAL A 371 -14.08 -30.75 -41.94
C VAL A 371 -14.37 -30.41 -43.41
N VAL A 372 -13.61 -29.49 -44.00
CA VAL A 372 -13.71 -29.17 -45.44
C VAL A 372 -12.60 -29.90 -46.19
N THR A 373 -13.00 -30.80 -47.09
CA THR A 373 -12.15 -31.39 -48.13
C THR A 373 -12.37 -30.61 -49.43
N VAL A 374 -11.29 -30.20 -50.10
CA VAL A 374 -11.37 -29.46 -51.38
C VAL A 374 -10.97 -30.39 -52.54
N PRO A 375 -11.77 -30.52 -53.61
CA PRO A 375 -11.37 -31.21 -54.84
C PRO A 375 -10.67 -30.26 -55.82
N LEU A 376 -9.60 -30.76 -56.45
CA LEU A 376 -8.88 -30.08 -57.53
C LEU A 376 -9.73 -29.95 -58.80
N ALA A 377 -9.73 -28.77 -59.42
CA ALA A 377 -10.08 -28.58 -60.83
C ALA A 377 -9.02 -27.72 -61.54
N ASN A 378 -8.67 -28.14 -62.74
CA ASN A 378 -7.61 -27.62 -63.59
C ASN A 378 -7.89 -26.23 -64.19
N THR A 379 -6.79 -25.54 -64.50
CA THR A 379 -6.60 -24.39 -65.40
C THR A 379 -6.88 -22.99 -64.85
N GLY A 380 -5.82 -22.17 -64.81
CA GLY A 380 -5.86 -20.72 -64.59
C GLY A 380 -5.12 -20.28 -63.32
N GLU A 381 -3.94 -19.70 -63.50
CA GLU A 381 -3.04 -19.17 -62.46
C GLU A 381 -3.78 -18.27 -61.44
N GLN A 382 -3.67 -18.59 -60.14
CA GLN A 382 -4.12 -17.73 -59.03
C GLN A 382 -2.98 -17.53 -58.04
N THR A 383 -2.64 -16.27 -57.78
CA THR A 383 -1.69 -15.88 -56.74
C THR A 383 -2.41 -15.84 -55.39
N ILE A 384 -2.04 -16.75 -54.49
CA ILE A 384 -2.48 -16.77 -53.09
C ILE A 384 -1.29 -16.38 -52.23
N THR A 385 -1.44 -15.32 -51.42
CA THR A 385 -0.47 -14.97 -50.38
C THR A 385 -0.70 -15.87 -49.17
N ILE A 386 0.18 -16.85 -48.97
CA ILE A 386 0.18 -17.72 -47.79
C ILE A 386 1.18 -17.13 -46.78
N PRO A 387 0.80 -16.88 -45.51
CA PRO A 387 1.80 -16.68 -44.47
C PRO A 387 2.49 -18.02 -44.19
N LEU A 388 3.66 -18.22 -44.79
CA LEU A 388 4.50 -19.38 -44.50
C LEU A 388 5.28 -19.14 -43.21
N GLN A 389 5.06 -19.99 -42.22
CA GLN A 389 6.01 -20.15 -41.12
C GLN A 389 7.11 -21.10 -41.59
N ILE A 390 8.28 -20.55 -41.95
CA ILE A 390 9.48 -21.33 -42.28
C ILE A 390 10.23 -21.59 -40.97
N SER A 391 10.24 -22.84 -40.51
CA SER A 391 11.16 -23.28 -39.47
C SER A 391 12.44 -23.78 -40.11
N ILE A 392 13.51 -22.98 -40.04
CA ILE A 392 14.86 -23.41 -40.37
C ILE A 392 15.47 -24.04 -39.11
N ARG A 393 15.73 -25.35 -39.14
CA ARG A 393 16.70 -25.98 -38.23
C ARG A 393 18.03 -25.99 -38.94
N LEU A 394 18.95 -25.13 -38.51
CA LEU A 394 20.37 -25.36 -38.75
C LEU A 394 20.77 -26.53 -37.83
N GLY A 395 21.23 -27.63 -38.42
CA GLY A 395 21.81 -28.73 -37.67
C GLY A 395 22.96 -28.24 -36.80
N GLU A 396 23.23 -28.95 -35.71
CA GLU A 396 24.39 -28.68 -34.87
C GLU A 396 25.64 -28.52 -35.73
N ALA A 397 26.28 -27.36 -35.62
CA ALA A 397 27.62 -27.22 -36.12
C ALA A 397 28.51 -28.13 -35.27
N GLN A 398 28.82 -29.33 -35.78
CA GLN A 398 29.99 -30.06 -35.34
C GLN A 398 31.22 -29.28 -35.78
N VAL A 399 31.61 -28.29 -34.97
CA VAL A 399 32.95 -27.72 -35.04
C VAL A 399 33.85 -28.63 -34.23
N SER A 400 34.56 -29.52 -34.92
CA SER A 400 35.72 -30.21 -34.35
C SER A 400 36.83 -29.18 -34.14
N ILE A 401 36.90 -28.59 -32.95
CA ILE A 401 38.05 -27.78 -32.55
C ILE A 401 39.11 -28.74 -32.03
N SER A 402 40.15 -29.01 -32.83
CA SER A 402 41.40 -29.56 -32.30
C SER A 402 42.07 -28.47 -31.45
N PRO A 403 42.47 -28.74 -30.20
CA PRO A 403 43.09 -27.72 -29.36
C PRO A 403 44.50 -27.44 -29.87
N GLN A 404 44.70 -26.33 -30.59
CA GLN A 404 46.00 -25.67 -30.60
C GLN A 404 46.00 -24.61 -29.50
N VAL A 405 46.64 -24.99 -28.39
CA VAL A 405 47.03 -24.10 -27.30
C VAL A 405 48.00 -23.07 -27.88
N VAL A 406 47.52 -21.85 -28.12
CA VAL A 406 48.39 -20.67 -28.15
C VAL A 406 48.19 -19.97 -26.81
N ALA A 407 49.13 -20.22 -25.91
CA ALA A 407 49.20 -19.55 -24.62
C ALA A 407 49.41 -18.05 -24.85
N ASN A 408 48.33 -17.26 -24.71
CA ASN A 408 48.45 -15.84 -24.43
C ASN A 408 48.12 -15.66 -22.94
N HIS A 409 49.17 -15.55 -22.14
CA HIS A 409 49.10 -15.26 -20.72
C HIS A 409 48.64 -13.81 -20.51
N GLY A 410 47.32 -13.58 -20.59
CA GLY A 410 46.68 -12.56 -19.76
C GLY A 410 46.66 -13.06 -18.31
N PRO A 411 46.75 -12.18 -17.29
CA PRO A 411 46.85 -12.60 -15.91
C PRO A 411 45.67 -13.52 -15.58
N ALA A 412 45.96 -14.74 -15.15
CA ALA A 412 44.98 -15.68 -14.68
C ALA A 412 44.10 -14.96 -13.65
N ALA A 413 42.80 -14.88 -13.91
CA ALA A 413 41.85 -14.46 -12.89
C ALA A 413 42.14 -15.33 -11.66
N ALA A 414 42.52 -14.71 -10.56
CA ALA A 414 42.71 -15.41 -9.31
C ALA A 414 41.42 -16.20 -9.07
N VAL A 415 41.52 -17.53 -9.06
CA VAL A 415 40.44 -18.38 -8.61
C VAL A 415 40.29 -18.01 -7.14
N ILE A 416 39.35 -17.11 -6.83
CA ILE A 416 39.01 -16.76 -5.46
C ILE A 416 38.58 -18.09 -4.86
N GLN A 417 39.41 -18.70 -4.02
CA GLN A 417 38.96 -19.83 -3.24
C GLN A 417 37.84 -19.30 -2.35
N PRO A 418 36.60 -19.76 -2.53
CA PRO A 418 35.48 -19.19 -1.80
C PRO A 418 35.76 -19.42 -0.30
N SER A 419 35.71 -18.34 0.47
CA SER A 419 35.77 -18.41 1.92
C SER A 419 34.66 -19.34 2.43
N VAL A 420 34.79 -19.86 3.66
CA VAL A 420 33.74 -20.69 4.28
C VAL A 420 32.38 -19.99 4.24
N GLU A 421 32.37 -18.67 4.42
CA GLU A 421 31.17 -17.83 4.35
C GLU A 421 30.62 -17.72 2.92
N HIS A 422 31.49 -17.54 1.90
CA HIS A 422 31.06 -17.57 0.50
C HIS A 422 30.48 -18.94 0.14
N GLN A 423 31.06 -20.04 0.64
CA GLN A 423 30.50 -21.38 0.42
C GLN A 423 29.11 -21.53 1.05
N GLN A 424 28.91 -21.03 2.27
CA GLN A 424 27.60 -21.04 2.94
C GLN A 424 26.56 -20.20 2.21
N LEU A 425 26.92 -18.98 1.80
CA LEU A 425 26.05 -18.10 1.01
C LEU A 425 25.64 -18.75 -0.32
N LEU A 426 26.59 -19.37 -1.02
CA LEU A 426 26.31 -20.03 -2.29
C LEU A 426 25.45 -21.28 -2.12
N GLN A 427 25.65 -22.07 -1.06
CA GLN A 427 24.76 -23.18 -0.71
C GLN A 427 23.34 -22.69 -0.42
N LEU A 428 23.21 -21.55 0.27
CA LEU A 428 21.92 -20.92 0.51
C LEU A 428 21.27 -20.46 -0.80
N CYS A 429 22.00 -19.78 -1.67
CA CYS A 429 21.50 -19.34 -2.98
C CYS A 429 21.03 -20.54 -3.82
N GLN A 430 21.78 -21.64 -3.82
CA GLN A 430 21.39 -22.88 -4.50
C GLN A 430 20.13 -23.51 -3.89
N ALA A 431 19.95 -23.45 -2.57
CA ALA A 431 18.73 -23.93 -1.92
C ALA A 431 17.48 -23.09 -2.28
N TYR A 432 17.67 -21.80 -2.54
CA TYR A 432 16.60 -20.91 -3.03
C TYR A 432 16.40 -21.01 -4.56
N GLN A 433 17.32 -21.63 -5.28
CA GLN A 433 17.21 -21.84 -6.72
C GLN A 433 16.28 -23.02 -7.03
N ARG A 434 15.10 -22.74 -7.58
CA ARG A 434 14.11 -23.76 -7.94
C ARG A 434 14.03 -23.93 -9.45
N GLU A 435 14.30 -25.15 -9.93
CA GLU A 435 14.23 -25.48 -11.35
C GLU A 435 12.76 -25.37 -11.84
N GLY A 436 12.54 -24.57 -12.89
CA GLY A 436 11.21 -24.28 -13.42
C GLY A 436 10.41 -23.19 -12.68
N ASP A 437 10.96 -22.57 -11.64
CA ASP A 437 10.37 -21.38 -11.01
C ASP A 437 10.52 -20.16 -11.96
N PRO A 438 9.42 -19.45 -12.28
CA PRO A 438 9.48 -18.23 -13.10
C PRO A 438 10.17 -17.04 -12.38
N GLY A 439 10.51 -17.19 -11.10
CA GLY A 439 11.23 -16.22 -10.30
C GLY A 439 12.52 -15.69 -10.94
N LEU A 440 12.77 -14.39 -10.77
CA LEU A 440 13.91 -13.71 -11.36
C LEU A 440 14.53 -12.72 -10.37
N GLN A 441 15.76 -12.97 -9.94
CA GLN A 441 16.55 -11.99 -9.19
C GLN A 441 17.45 -11.21 -10.15
N ARG A 442 17.49 -9.88 -9.99
CA ARG A 442 18.29 -8.99 -10.84
C ARG A 442 19.35 -8.24 -10.04
N PHE A 443 20.47 -7.96 -10.67
CA PHE A 443 21.54 -7.12 -10.15
C PHE A 443 22.02 -6.17 -11.24
N VAL A 444 22.35 -4.94 -10.85
CA VAL A 444 23.00 -3.95 -11.71
C VAL A 444 24.49 -3.94 -11.38
N ILE A 445 25.33 -4.23 -12.37
CA ILE A 445 26.79 -4.20 -12.25
C ILE A 445 27.27 -2.88 -12.88
N ASN A 446 27.96 -2.05 -12.08
CA ASN A 446 28.40 -0.72 -12.49
C ASN A 446 29.93 -0.66 -12.61
N PHE A 447 30.41 -0.13 -13.74
CA PHE A 447 31.83 0.09 -13.99
C PHE A 447 32.14 1.58 -14.14
N THR A 448 33.29 2.02 -13.63
CA THR A 448 33.88 3.32 -13.92
C THR A 448 34.54 3.24 -15.29
N GLY A 449 33.74 3.39 -16.34
CA GLY A 449 34.17 3.29 -17.74
C GLY A 449 33.73 1.99 -18.41
N GLN A 450 34.55 1.50 -19.33
CA GLN A 450 34.21 0.33 -20.15
C GLN A 450 34.34 -0.96 -19.33
N PRO A 451 33.38 -1.91 -19.45
CA PRO A 451 33.48 -3.19 -18.79
C PRO A 451 34.78 -3.92 -19.18
N PRO A 452 35.49 -4.53 -18.23
CA PRO A 452 36.79 -5.15 -18.47
C PRO A 452 36.70 -6.45 -19.29
N ARG A 453 35.49 -7.00 -19.47
CA ARG A 453 35.18 -8.24 -20.17
C ARG A 453 33.87 -8.08 -20.93
N ASP A 454 33.70 -8.86 -22.00
CA ASP A 454 32.41 -8.97 -22.66
C ASP A 454 31.37 -9.69 -21.77
N ASP A 455 30.10 -9.55 -22.14
CA ASP A 455 28.97 -10.04 -21.33
C ASP A 455 28.98 -11.56 -21.16
N ASN A 456 29.42 -12.32 -22.17
CA ASN A 456 29.50 -13.77 -22.07
C ASN A 456 30.61 -14.20 -21.11
N ALA A 457 31.77 -13.55 -21.19
CA ALA A 457 32.89 -13.79 -20.29
C ALA A 457 32.56 -13.38 -18.84
N LEU A 458 31.78 -12.30 -18.64
CA LEU A 458 31.23 -11.94 -17.33
C LEU A 458 30.29 -13.03 -16.81
N GLY A 459 29.33 -13.48 -17.62
CA GLY A 459 28.41 -14.56 -17.25
C GLY A 459 29.12 -15.87 -16.91
N GLN A 460 30.15 -16.25 -17.68
CA GLN A 460 30.97 -17.43 -17.41
C GLN A 460 31.75 -17.30 -16.11
N ALA A 461 32.33 -16.13 -15.82
CA ALA A 461 33.04 -15.89 -14.57
C ALA A 461 32.11 -15.97 -13.36
N ILE A 462 30.91 -15.40 -13.46
CA ILE A 462 29.87 -15.49 -12.43
C ILE A 462 29.46 -16.94 -12.20
N SER A 463 29.12 -17.67 -13.26
CA SER A 463 28.73 -19.09 -13.16
C SER A 463 29.85 -19.95 -12.57
N ALA A 464 31.11 -19.74 -12.98
CA ALA A 464 32.25 -20.48 -12.43
C ALA A 464 32.51 -20.19 -10.94
N ALA A 465 32.31 -18.94 -10.50
CA ALA A 465 32.57 -18.55 -9.12
C ALA A 465 31.41 -18.87 -8.15
N THR A 466 30.17 -18.83 -8.64
CA THR A 466 28.97 -18.94 -7.80
C THR A 466 28.23 -20.28 -7.98
N GLY A 467 28.43 -20.98 -9.09
CA GLY A 467 27.59 -22.10 -9.50
C GLY A 467 26.19 -21.68 -9.95
N LEU A 468 25.88 -20.38 -9.98
CA LEU A 468 24.59 -19.84 -10.41
C LEU A 468 24.65 -19.51 -11.90
N ASN A 469 23.72 -20.07 -12.67
CA ASN A 469 23.58 -19.73 -14.08
C ASN A 469 22.81 -18.42 -14.22
N GLY A 470 23.41 -17.45 -14.89
CA GLY A 470 22.85 -16.11 -15.06
C GLY A 470 23.15 -15.52 -16.42
N ARG A 471 22.30 -14.62 -16.88
CA ARG A 471 22.50 -13.86 -18.11
C ARG A 471 22.99 -12.46 -17.79
N VAL A 472 24.10 -12.06 -18.40
CA VAL A 472 24.58 -10.67 -18.36
C VAL A 472 24.22 -10.00 -19.69
N SER A 473 23.77 -8.76 -19.62
CA SER A 473 23.47 -7.93 -20.80
C SER A 473 23.66 -6.45 -20.49
N PRO A 474 23.74 -5.55 -21.50
CA PRO A 474 23.77 -4.12 -21.27
C PRO A 474 22.46 -3.67 -20.60
N LEU A 475 22.55 -2.86 -19.55
CA LEU A 475 21.35 -2.28 -18.93
C LEU A 475 20.64 -1.32 -19.92
N PHE A 476 21.43 -0.60 -20.72
CA PHE A 476 20.97 0.34 -21.74
C PHE A 476 21.37 -0.15 -23.14
N PRO A 477 20.74 -1.20 -23.68
CA PRO A 477 21.20 -1.85 -24.92
C PRO A 477 21.15 -0.94 -26.16
N ALA A 478 20.39 0.15 -26.10
CA ALA A 478 20.24 1.11 -27.18
C ALA A 478 21.02 2.42 -26.95
N ASP A 479 21.85 2.50 -25.91
CA ASP A 479 22.65 3.69 -25.61
C ASP A 479 24.13 3.35 -25.28
N PRO A 480 25.03 3.50 -26.25
CA PRO A 480 26.47 3.33 -26.03
C PRO A 480 27.07 4.31 -25.02
N GLU A 481 26.45 5.48 -24.77
CA GLU A 481 26.95 6.43 -23.76
C GLU A 481 26.79 5.92 -22.32
N LEU A 482 25.94 4.90 -22.14
CA LEU A 482 25.63 4.29 -20.85
C LEU A 482 26.08 2.82 -20.79
N ASP A 483 27.01 2.43 -21.66
CA ASP A 483 27.53 1.06 -21.77
C ASP A 483 28.37 0.62 -20.55
N ALA A 484 28.54 1.48 -19.55
CA ALA A 484 29.20 1.16 -18.28
C ALA A 484 28.33 0.32 -17.33
N HIS A 485 27.03 0.16 -17.62
CA HIS A 485 26.08 -0.54 -16.75
C HIS A 485 25.63 -1.86 -17.37
N ARG A 486 25.67 -2.93 -16.59
CA ARG A 486 25.18 -4.27 -16.97
C ARG A 486 24.03 -4.70 -16.08
N LEU A 487 23.09 -5.43 -16.68
CA LEU A 487 22.03 -6.14 -15.98
C LEU A 487 22.41 -7.62 -15.91
N LEU A 488 22.51 -8.15 -14.70
CA LEU A 488 22.61 -9.58 -14.42
C LEU A 488 21.24 -10.10 -14.02
N GLU A 489 20.78 -11.12 -14.72
CA GLU A 489 19.51 -11.81 -14.51
C GLU A 489 19.80 -13.25 -14.03
N LEU A 490 19.38 -13.58 -12.81
CA LEU A 490 19.52 -14.90 -12.17
C LEU A 490 18.14 -15.58 -12.09
N PRO A 491 17.79 -16.46 -13.06
CA PRO A 491 16.51 -17.16 -13.07
C PRO A 491 16.42 -18.23 -11.98
N GLY A 492 15.20 -18.45 -11.50
CA GLY A 492 14.85 -19.45 -10.50
C GLY A 492 15.24 -19.08 -9.07
N LEU A 493 15.87 -17.93 -8.85
CA LEU A 493 16.28 -17.44 -7.53
C LEU A 493 15.22 -16.48 -6.98
N THR A 494 14.34 -16.97 -6.11
CA THR A 494 13.15 -16.26 -5.62
C THR A 494 13.08 -16.27 -4.10
N GLY A 495 12.84 -15.11 -3.48
CA GLY A 495 12.65 -15.00 -2.03
C GLY A 495 13.95 -15.00 -1.21
N LEU A 496 15.12 -14.78 -1.83
CA LEU A 496 16.38 -14.64 -1.09
C LEU A 496 16.26 -13.48 -0.08
N PRO A 497 16.64 -13.66 1.21
CA PRO A 497 16.57 -12.58 2.18
C PRO A 497 17.43 -11.39 1.79
N ARG A 498 16.99 -10.18 2.15
CA ARG A 498 17.65 -8.92 1.73
C ARG A 498 19.14 -8.86 2.07
N ASN A 499 19.52 -9.21 3.30
CA ASN A 499 20.92 -9.19 3.73
C ASN A 499 21.79 -10.13 2.86
N GLU A 500 21.23 -11.27 2.47
CA GLU A 500 21.91 -12.24 1.60
C GLU A 500 22.00 -11.74 0.16
N ARG A 501 21.01 -10.98 -0.35
CA ARG A 501 21.12 -10.29 -1.64
C ARG A 501 22.31 -9.31 -1.66
N PHE A 502 22.52 -8.57 -0.57
CA PHE A 502 23.66 -7.65 -0.43
C PHE A 502 25.01 -8.36 -0.27
N ASP A 503 25.06 -9.50 0.41
CA ASP A 503 26.28 -10.32 0.48
C ASP A 503 26.60 -10.95 -0.88
N LEU A 504 25.59 -11.44 -1.61
CA LEU A 504 25.75 -11.93 -2.99
C LEU A 504 26.24 -10.82 -3.92
N ALA A 505 25.72 -9.60 -3.78
CA ALA A 505 26.17 -8.45 -4.55
C ALA A 505 27.67 -8.15 -4.33
N ARG A 506 28.16 -8.22 -3.09
CA ARG A 506 29.60 -8.05 -2.79
C ARG A 506 30.46 -9.14 -3.41
N LEU A 507 30.02 -10.40 -3.36
CA LEU A 507 30.71 -11.50 -4.03
C LEU A 507 30.75 -11.27 -5.55
N LEU A 508 29.63 -10.86 -6.15
CA LEU A 508 29.55 -10.56 -7.58
C LEU A 508 30.48 -9.40 -7.97
N ARG A 509 30.61 -8.37 -7.13
CA ARG A 509 31.57 -7.27 -7.33
C ARG A 509 33.01 -7.79 -7.42
N GLU A 510 33.41 -8.67 -6.49
CA GLU A 510 34.76 -9.27 -6.51
C GLU A 510 35.01 -10.12 -7.77
N VAL A 511 34.02 -10.90 -8.20
CA VAL A 511 34.12 -11.79 -9.38
C VAL A 511 34.21 -11.00 -10.68
N THR A 512 33.45 -9.91 -10.77
CA THR A 512 33.33 -9.10 -11.99
C THR A 512 34.39 -8.01 -12.10
N GLY A 513 34.99 -7.61 -10.97
CA GLY A 513 35.89 -6.46 -10.89
C GLY A 513 35.17 -5.12 -11.06
N ALA A 514 33.86 -5.09 -10.78
CA ALA A 514 33.03 -3.89 -10.87
C ALA A 514 33.27 -2.92 -9.71
N ASP A 515 32.92 -1.66 -9.91
CA ASP A 515 33.01 -0.64 -8.87
C ASP A 515 31.93 -0.86 -7.81
N THR A 516 30.70 -1.11 -8.26
CA THR A 516 29.59 -1.59 -7.42
C THR A 516 28.76 -2.65 -8.15
N VAL A 517 28.11 -3.50 -7.37
CA VAL A 517 27.01 -4.35 -7.81
C VAL A 517 25.84 -4.11 -6.86
N ASP A 518 24.70 -3.74 -7.42
CA ASP A 518 23.51 -3.38 -6.65
C ASP A 518 22.39 -4.39 -6.93
N PRO A 519 21.78 -5.03 -5.92
CA PRO A 519 20.59 -5.85 -6.15
C PRO A 519 19.41 -4.95 -6.53
N ASP A 520 18.62 -5.38 -7.53
CA ASP A 520 17.23 -4.94 -7.62
C ASP A 520 16.46 -5.64 -6.49
N LEU A 521 15.89 -4.84 -5.59
CA LEU A 521 15.36 -5.34 -4.33
C LEU A 521 13.91 -5.81 -4.43
N GLY A 522 13.26 -5.68 -5.59
CA GLY A 522 11.90 -6.16 -5.84
C GLY A 522 10.81 -5.37 -5.11
N SER A 523 9.58 -5.43 -5.60
CA SER A 523 8.42 -4.81 -4.92
C SER A 523 8.09 -5.46 -3.56
N ASP A 524 8.73 -6.59 -3.24
CA ASP A 524 8.66 -7.34 -1.99
C ASP A 524 9.55 -6.75 -0.88
N TYR A 525 10.28 -5.65 -1.13
CA TYR A 525 11.21 -5.06 -0.16
C TYR A 525 10.61 -4.74 1.23
N PHE A 526 9.31 -4.43 1.34
CA PHE A 526 8.60 -4.26 2.63
C PHE A 526 7.64 -5.40 2.99
N THR A 527 7.59 -6.46 2.17
CA THR A 527 6.90 -7.66 2.59
C THR A 527 7.86 -8.44 3.47
N ASP A 528 7.69 -8.35 4.79
CA ASP A 528 8.09 -9.46 5.67
C ASP A 528 7.55 -10.77 5.07
N GLU A 529 8.21 -11.91 5.31
CA GLU A 529 7.78 -13.25 4.86
C GLU A 529 6.35 -13.65 5.31
N HIS A 530 5.64 -12.76 6.00
CA HIS A 530 4.23 -12.83 6.34
C HIS A 530 3.50 -11.53 5.96
N ASN A 531 3.16 -11.36 4.68
CA ASN A 531 1.88 -10.79 4.18
C ASN A 531 2.00 -10.37 2.71
N LEU A 532 1.05 -10.81 1.87
CA LEU A 532 0.79 -10.21 0.56
C LEU A 532 -0.45 -9.30 0.61
N PRO A 533 -0.54 -8.28 -0.28
CA PRO A 533 -1.40 -7.09 -0.15
C PRO A 533 -2.69 -7.15 -0.99
N ASP A 534 -3.67 -6.28 -0.69
CA ASP A 534 -4.92 -6.08 -1.47
C ASP A 534 -4.89 -4.68 -2.16
N PRO A 535 -5.59 -4.45 -3.30
CA PRO A 535 -5.51 -3.23 -4.08
C PRO A 535 -6.69 -2.29 -3.83
N GLY A 536 -6.42 -1.02 -3.50
CA GLY A 536 -7.48 -0.01 -3.38
C GLY A 536 -7.07 1.38 -2.90
N THR A 537 -5.83 1.55 -2.45
CA THR A 537 -5.33 2.82 -1.96
C THR A 537 -3.89 2.95 -2.42
N GLU A 538 -3.52 4.08 -3.01
CA GLU A 538 -2.11 4.31 -3.34
C GLU A 538 -1.28 4.23 -2.06
N ALA A 539 -0.50 3.14 -1.94
CA ALA A 539 0.23 2.62 -0.77
C ALA A 539 -0.60 1.73 0.20
N PHE A 540 -0.58 0.42 -0.04
CA PHE A 540 -0.92 -0.58 0.98
C PHE A 540 0.27 -0.82 1.92
N ASN A 541 0.25 -0.25 3.12
CA ASN A 541 0.23 -0.91 4.45
C ASN A 541 0.66 0.08 5.59
N LEU A 542 -0.08 0.07 6.71
CA LEU A 542 0.26 0.59 8.06
C LEU A 542 0.27 2.12 8.40
N THR A 543 -0.23 3.05 7.57
CA THR A 543 -0.28 4.50 7.94
C THR A 543 -1.64 5.19 7.74
N PHE A 544 -2.70 4.70 8.38
CA PHE A 544 -4.02 5.38 8.38
C PHE A 544 -3.96 6.83 8.90
N TRP A 545 -2.95 7.18 9.70
CA TRP A 545 -2.73 8.54 10.23
C TRP A 545 -2.09 9.52 9.25
N CYS A 546 -1.68 9.09 8.06
CA CYS A 546 -1.05 9.99 7.08
C CYS A 546 -2.04 10.55 6.05
N TRP A 547 -3.18 9.89 5.86
CA TRP A 547 -4.20 10.24 4.87
C TRP A 547 -5.26 11.13 5.48
N ALA A 548 -5.65 12.20 4.79
CA ALA A 548 -6.73 13.06 5.24
C ALA A 548 -8.07 12.30 5.17
N GLY A 549 -8.93 12.54 6.16
CA GLY A 549 -10.28 11.99 6.20
C GLY A 549 -11.25 12.75 5.28
N ASP A 550 -12.41 12.15 5.00
CA ASP A 550 -13.43 12.76 4.14
C ASP A 550 -13.96 14.11 4.69
N ASP A 551 -13.80 14.36 6.00
CA ASP A 551 -14.12 15.64 6.64
C ASP A 551 -13.20 16.79 6.19
N GLU A 552 -12.03 16.46 5.64
CA GLU A 552 -11.08 17.41 5.06
C GLU A 552 -11.25 17.56 3.54
N MET A 553 -12.23 16.88 2.92
CA MET A 553 -12.43 16.94 1.47
C MET A 553 -12.76 18.38 1.00
N PRO A 554 -12.05 18.89 -0.02
CA PRO A 554 -12.30 20.19 -0.61
C PRO A 554 -13.74 20.31 -1.13
N LYS A 555 -14.36 21.46 -0.89
CA LYS A 555 -15.69 21.78 -1.45
C LYS A 555 -15.66 21.97 -2.95
N ASP A 556 -14.55 22.53 -3.46
CA ASP A 556 -14.31 22.72 -4.88
C ASP A 556 -13.46 21.54 -5.38
N PRO A 557 -13.99 20.64 -6.23
CA PRO A 557 -13.21 19.52 -6.74
C PRO A 557 -12.07 19.98 -7.67
N ASP A 558 -12.17 21.17 -8.26
CA ASP A 558 -11.14 21.75 -9.14
C ASP A 558 -10.12 22.61 -8.38
N TRP A 559 -10.11 22.57 -7.05
CA TRP A 559 -9.27 23.43 -6.22
C TRP A 559 -7.79 23.42 -6.64
N ALA A 560 -7.27 22.26 -7.06
CA ALA A 560 -5.86 22.07 -7.40
C ALA A 560 -5.45 22.96 -8.59
N ILE A 561 -6.23 22.94 -9.68
CA ILE A 561 -5.96 23.75 -10.87
C ILE A 561 -6.30 25.23 -10.63
N VAL A 562 -7.35 25.52 -9.85
CA VAL A 562 -7.79 26.89 -9.55
C VAL A 562 -6.77 27.61 -8.65
N LYS A 563 -6.34 26.97 -7.56
CA LYS A 563 -5.44 27.58 -6.58
C LYS A 563 -4.00 27.75 -7.08
N THR A 564 -3.61 26.97 -8.08
CA THR A 564 -2.32 27.14 -8.77
C THR A 564 -2.43 28.06 -10.00
N ARG A 565 -3.61 28.68 -10.22
CA ARG A 565 -3.88 29.62 -11.33
C ARG A 565 -3.63 29.02 -12.72
N THR A 566 -3.89 27.73 -12.87
CA THR A 566 -3.63 26.99 -14.11
C THR A 566 -4.56 27.44 -15.26
N PRO A 567 -5.90 27.56 -15.08
CA PRO A 567 -6.78 28.02 -16.16
C PRO A 567 -6.46 29.43 -16.70
N GLU A 568 -5.92 30.31 -15.86
CA GLU A 568 -5.49 31.66 -16.23
C GLU A 568 -4.32 31.62 -17.22
N THR A 569 -3.41 30.65 -17.10
CA THR A 569 -2.29 30.47 -18.04
C THR A 569 -2.74 30.18 -19.47
N TRP A 570 -3.85 29.45 -19.62
CA TRP A 570 -4.41 29.10 -20.92
C TRP A 570 -4.90 30.36 -21.62
N LYS A 571 -5.68 31.18 -20.91
CA LYS A 571 -6.18 32.46 -21.41
C LYS A 571 -5.04 33.43 -21.71
N TYR A 572 -4.05 33.51 -20.84
CA TYR A 572 -2.89 34.37 -21.02
C TYR A 572 -2.14 34.03 -22.31
N SER A 573 -1.87 32.74 -22.55
CA SER A 573 -1.17 32.31 -23.77
C SER A 573 -1.98 32.61 -25.04
N GLU A 574 -3.29 32.35 -25.03
CA GLU A 574 -4.19 32.66 -26.14
C GLU A 574 -4.20 34.15 -26.48
N GLN A 575 -4.29 35.01 -25.46
CA GLN A 575 -4.30 36.47 -25.63
C GLN A 575 -2.99 36.99 -26.21
N GLN A 576 -1.87 36.32 -25.92
CA GLN A 576 -0.55 36.62 -26.46
C GLN A 576 -0.29 35.98 -27.84
N GLY A 577 -1.28 35.26 -28.40
CA GLY A 577 -1.12 34.54 -29.68
C GLY A 577 -0.09 33.41 -29.62
N ARG A 578 0.15 32.82 -28.43
CA ARG A 578 1.11 31.74 -28.21
C ARG A 578 0.40 30.39 -28.03
N PRO A 579 1.09 29.25 -28.28
CA PRO A 579 0.54 27.93 -27.98
C PRO A 579 0.07 27.85 -26.52
N SER A 580 -1.08 27.23 -26.29
CA SER A 580 -1.73 27.13 -24.98
C SER A 580 -2.01 25.67 -24.60
N ARG A 581 -2.34 25.42 -23.33
CA ARG A 581 -2.73 24.08 -22.82
C ARG A 581 -1.68 22.98 -23.03
N GLY A 582 -0.41 23.35 -23.24
CA GLY A 582 0.70 22.41 -23.44
C GLY A 582 0.83 21.89 -24.87
N GLU A 583 0.16 22.53 -25.83
CA GLU A 583 0.23 22.16 -27.24
C GLU A 583 1.67 22.03 -27.75
N GLY A 584 1.97 20.91 -28.41
CA GLY A 584 3.30 20.61 -28.95
C GLY A 584 4.31 20.06 -27.93
N ILE A 585 3.94 19.92 -26.66
CA ILE A 585 4.83 19.39 -25.62
C ILE A 585 4.59 17.91 -25.38
N ARG A 586 5.67 17.13 -25.31
CA ARG A 586 5.67 15.69 -25.02
C ARG A 586 6.04 15.44 -23.57
N VAL A 587 5.14 14.80 -22.84
CA VAL A 587 5.31 14.44 -21.42
C VAL A 587 5.41 12.93 -21.32
N PHE A 588 6.57 12.40 -20.95
CA PHE A 588 6.76 10.96 -20.74
C PHE A 588 6.52 10.61 -19.28
N GLN A 589 5.80 9.52 -19.05
CA GLN A 589 5.38 9.10 -17.71
C GLN A 589 5.80 7.64 -17.44
N PRO A 590 6.99 7.42 -16.85
CA PRO A 590 7.34 6.16 -16.18
C PRO A 590 6.42 5.90 -14.97
N ASP A 591 5.57 4.88 -15.05
CA ASP A 591 4.56 4.56 -14.04
C ASP A 591 4.05 3.10 -14.19
N THR A 592 2.88 2.77 -13.64
CA THR A 592 2.21 1.47 -13.77
C THR A 592 1.55 1.24 -15.14
N GLY A 593 1.61 2.21 -16.04
CA GLY A 593 0.90 2.17 -17.32
C GLY A 593 -0.50 2.77 -17.23
N VAL A 594 -1.28 2.62 -18.29
CA VAL A 594 -2.61 3.24 -18.41
C VAL A 594 -3.67 2.22 -18.81
N VAL A 595 -4.93 2.46 -18.42
CA VAL A 595 -6.05 1.64 -18.87
C VAL A 595 -6.58 2.10 -20.22
N THR A 596 -7.23 1.19 -20.95
CA THR A 596 -7.75 1.48 -22.30
C THR A 596 -9.21 1.95 -22.32
N TRP A 597 -9.91 1.90 -21.18
CA TRP A 597 -11.35 2.11 -21.11
C TRP A 597 -11.79 3.41 -20.46
N HIS A 598 -10.88 4.19 -19.86
CA HIS A 598 -11.27 5.37 -19.08
C HIS A 598 -11.41 6.63 -19.95
N SER A 599 -12.52 7.37 -19.84
CA SER A 599 -12.87 8.52 -20.70
C SER A 599 -11.98 9.74 -20.49
N GLU A 600 -11.35 9.85 -19.32
CA GLU A 600 -10.37 10.91 -19.02
C GLU A 600 -8.98 10.63 -19.63
N ILE A 601 -8.77 9.45 -20.21
CA ILE A 601 -7.57 9.12 -20.97
C ILE A 601 -7.90 9.16 -22.47
N PRO A 602 -7.22 9.99 -23.27
CA PRO A 602 -7.44 10.04 -24.71
C PRO A 602 -7.31 8.66 -25.37
N PRO A 603 -8.28 8.24 -26.21
CA PRO A 603 -8.22 6.97 -26.91
C PRO A 603 -6.93 6.84 -27.73
N GLY A 604 -6.28 5.67 -27.66
CA GLY A 604 -5.06 5.39 -28.41
C GLY A 604 -3.77 5.98 -27.84
N LEU A 605 -3.80 6.63 -26.67
CA LEU A 605 -2.60 7.11 -25.98
C LEU A 605 -1.54 6.00 -25.75
N TYR A 606 -1.99 4.77 -25.49
CA TYR A 606 -1.15 3.57 -25.37
C TYR A 606 -0.55 3.07 -26.70
N ASN A 607 -1.01 3.57 -27.85
CA ASN A 607 -0.47 3.26 -29.18
C ASN A 607 0.58 4.28 -29.64
N ASN A 608 0.95 5.25 -28.80
CA ASN A 608 1.98 6.22 -29.14
C ASN A 608 3.31 5.47 -29.45
N PRO A 609 4.02 5.78 -30.56
CA PRO A 609 5.26 5.08 -30.93
C PRO A 609 6.37 5.14 -29.87
N GLY A 610 6.36 6.17 -29.01
CA GLY A 610 7.29 6.29 -27.89
C GLY A 610 6.85 5.53 -26.64
N ALA A 611 5.64 4.98 -26.60
CA ALA A 611 5.11 4.26 -25.44
C ALA A 611 5.67 2.84 -25.38
N VAL A 612 5.99 2.34 -24.18
CA VAL A 612 6.64 1.02 -24.02
C VAL A 612 6.29 0.37 -22.69
N ASN A 613 6.23 -0.96 -22.70
CA ASN A 613 6.14 -1.79 -21.50
C ASN A 613 7.50 -2.44 -21.22
N LEU A 614 8.11 -2.06 -20.09
CA LEU A 614 9.38 -2.58 -19.57
C LEU A 614 9.17 -3.65 -18.48
N VAL A 615 7.93 -3.90 -18.08
CA VAL A 615 7.56 -5.03 -17.20
C VAL A 615 7.34 -6.28 -18.06
N GLU A 616 6.55 -6.14 -19.13
CA GLU A 616 6.23 -7.19 -20.09
C GLU A 616 6.67 -6.75 -21.49
N LEU A 617 7.91 -7.10 -21.85
CA LEU A 617 8.52 -6.64 -23.10
C LEU A 617 7.69 -7.05 -24.33
N GLY A 618 7.47 -6.09 -25.24
CA GLY A 618 6.70 -6.27 -26.47
C GLY A 618 5.19 -6.12 -26.31
N GLN A 619 4.68 -5.98 -25.09
CA GLN A 619 3.28 -5.65 -24.83
C GLN A 619 3.06 -4.12 -24.83
N PRO A 620 1.82 -3.64 -25.08
CA PRO A 620 1.50 -2.23 -24.87
C PRO A 620 1.63 -1.85 -23.38
N PRO A 621 1.80 -0.56 -23.04
CA PRO A 621 1.95 -0.08 -21.66
C PRO A 621 0.61 -0.02 -20.93
N ILE A 622 -0.15 -1.12 -21.00
CA ILE A 622 -1.46 -1.25 -20.38
C ILE A 622 -1.26 -1.67 -18.93
N ASP A 623 -1.92 -0.97 -18.02
CA ASP A 623 -2.05 -1.43 -16.63
C ASP A 623 -3.09 -2.57 -16.61
N PRO A 624 -2.72 -3.80 -16.23
CA PRO A 624 -3.65 -4.93 -16.17
C PRO A 624 -4.67 -4.77 -15.04
N MET A 625 -4.51 -3.77 -14.15
CA MET A 625 -5.32 -3.56 -12.94
C MET A 625 -5.27 -4.74 -11.95
N THR A 626 -4.28 -5.60 -12.10
CA THR A 626 -4.05 -6.79 -11.28
C THR A 626 -2.56 -6.91 -11.00
N GLY A 627 -2.20 -7.32 -9.78
CA GLY A 627 -0.81 -7.34 -9.34
C GLY A 627 -0.31 -5.98 -8.86
N GLY A 628 0.69 -5.99 -7.96
CA GLY A 628 1.26 -4.79 -7.35
C GLY A 628 0.33 -4.05 -6.36
N ASN A 629 0.86 -3.03 -5.67
CA ASN A 629 0.16 -2.27 -4.62
C ASN A 629 -0.64 -1.06 -5.13
N ASN A 630 -0.50 -0.71 -6.41
CA ASN A 630 -0.97 0.58 -6.96
C ASN A 630 -1.66 0.45 -8.33
N PRO A 631 -2.61 -0.49 -8.55
CA PRO A 631 -3.26 -0.62 -9.84
C PRO A 631 -4.03 0.65 -10.23
N GLY A 632 -3.86 1.09 -11.47
CA GLY A 632 -4.50 2.29 -12.01
C GLY A 632 -3.84 3.60 -11.62
N HIS A 633 -2.71 3.58 -10.88
CA HIS A 633 -1.98 4.79 -10.48
C HIS A 633 -1.56 5.62 -11.70
N GLY A 634 -0.94 4.98 -12.71
CA GLY A 634 -0.52 5.67 -13.93
C GLY A 634 -1.68 6.30 -14.70
N THR A 635 -2.88 5.70 -14.64
CA THR A 635 -4.11 6.32 -15.20
C THR A 635 -4.51 7.57 -14.41
N GLY A 636 -4.48 7.49 -13.07
CA GLY A 636 -4.79 8.61 -12.19
C GLY A 636 -3.86 9.80 -12.43
N THR A 637 -2.54 9.58 -12.40
CA THR A 637 -1.54 10.62 -12.62
C THR A 637 -1.59 11.19 -14.04
N SER A 638 -1.75 10.35 -15.07
CA SER A 638 -1.93 10.82 -16.45
C SER A 638 -3.13 11.75 -16.61
N SER A 639 -4.25 11.44 -15.95
CA SER A 639 -5.45 12.30 -16.03
C SER A 639 -5.23 13.69 -15.44
N VAL A 640 -4.41 13.83 -14.39
CA VAL A 640 -4.05 15.14 -13.80
C VAL A 640 -3.20 15.97 -14.78
N VAL A 641 -2.43 15.32 -15.65
CA VAL A 641 -1.67 16.03 -16.70
C VAL A 641 -2.59 16.39 -17.88
N ILE A 642 -3.28 15.42 -18.48
CA ILE A 642 -3.84 15.56 -19.83
C ILE A 642 -5.35 15.36 -19.97
N SER A 643 -6.12 15.21 -18.88
CA SER A 643 -7.58 15.04 -19.01
C SER A 643 -8.19 16.15 -19.88
N PRO A 644 -9.06 15.79 -20.84
CA PRO A 644 -9.61 16.72 -21.81
C PRO A 644 -10.58 17.72 -21.17
N GLU A 645 -10.68 18.93 -21.72
CA GLU A 645 -11.57 19.99 -21.18
C GLU A 645 -13.07 19.62 -21.20
N GLY A 646 -13.46 18.66 -22.04
CA GLY A 646 -14.83 18.11 -22.12
C GLY A 646 -15.07 16.89 -21.22
N GLY A 647 -14.08 16.47 -20.44
CA GLY A 647 -14.18 15.39 -19.46
C GLY A 647 -14.92 15.81 -18.18
N LYS A 648 -14.98 14.89 -17.22
CA LYS A 648 -15.51 15.16 -15.87
C LYS A 648 -14.51 15.85 -14.96
N MET A 649 -13.26 15.95 -15.40
CA MET A 649 -12.20 16.75 -14.79
C MET A 649 -11.43 17.47 -15.91
N ARG A 650 -10.40 18.23 -15.54
CA ARG A 650 -9.49 18.85 -16.51
C ARG A 650 -8.05 18.62 -16.07
N GLY A 651 -7.22 18.14 -16.98
CA GLY A 651 -5.78 18.08 -16.75
C GLY A 651 -5.17 19.48 -16.75
N ALA A 652 -3.99 19.62 -16.17
CA ALA A 652 -3.25 20.89 -16.17
C ALA A 652 -2.83 21.33 -17.59
N ALA A 653 -2.49 20.38 -18.47
CA ALA A 653 -2.10 20.61 -19.86
C ALA A 653 -2.88 19.70 -20.85
N PRO A 654 -4.18 19.95 -21.09
CA PRO A 654 -5.05 19.07 -21.89
C PRO A 654 -4.64 18.86 -23.36
N LYS A 655 -3.75 19.70 -23.91
CA LYS A 655 -3.23 19.59 -25.28
C LYS A 655 -1.80 19.05 -25.35
N ALA A 656 -1.19 18.72 -24.22
CA ALA A 656 0.10 18.03 -24.22
C ALA A 656 -0.05 16.59 -24.71
N THR A 657 0.99 16.06 -25.35
CA THR A 657 1.06 14.64 -25.73
C THR A 657 1.70 13.87 -24.60
N LEU A 658 0.90 13.12 -23.84
CA LEU A 658 1.43 12.21 -22.83
C LEU A 658 1.80 10.86 -23.44
N VAL A 659 2.97 10.34 -23.06
CA VAL A 659 3.52 9.07 -23.52
C VAL A 659 3.73 8.15 -22.31
N PRO A 660 2.91 7.11 -22.13
CA PRO A 660 3.03 6.23 -20.97
C PRO A 660 4.20 5.25 -21.16
N ILE A 661 4.97 5.06 -20.09
CA ILE A 661 5.97 4.00 -19.99
C ILE A 661 5.59 3.13 -18.80
N ARG A 662 5.14 1.89 -19.04
CA ARG A 662 4.90 0.94 -17.96
C ARG A 662 6.24 0.34 -17.54
N CYS A 663 6.77 0.75 -16.40
CA CYS A 663 8.03 0.23 -15.86
C CYS A 663 7.91 -0.30 -14.43
N LEU A 664 6.72 -0.17 -13.84
CA LEU A 664 6.45 -0.52 -12.45
C LEU A 664 5.15 -1.33 -12.31
N GLU A 665 5.11 -2.15 -11.27
CA GLU A 665 3.86 -2.74 -10.73
C GLU A 665 3.45 -2.05 -9.42
N SER A 666 4.39 -1.38 -8.76
CA SER A 666 4.22 -0.62 -7.52
C SER A 666 5.04 0.67 -7.60
N VAL A 667 4.51 1.76 -7.05
CA VAL A 667 5.20 3.07 -7.05
C VAL A 667 6.23 3.22 -5.95
N ALA A 668 6.24 2.28 -5.00
CA ALA A 668 7.35 2.08 -4.09
C ALA A 668 8.45 1.32 -4.85
N VAL A 669 9.45 2.05 -5.33
CA VAL A 669 10.43 1.53 -6.29
C VAL A 669 11.64 0.97 -5.56
N PHE A 670 11.84 -0.31 -5.75
CA PHE A 670 13.00 -1.06 -5.27
C PHE A 670 13.70 -1.81 -6.42
N ASP A 671 13.08 -1.76 -7.62
CA ASP A 671 13.61 -2.21 -8.90
C ASP A 671 14.05 -1.00 -9.75
N GLN A 672 15.21 -0.43 -9.41
CA GLN A 672 15.64 0.84 -10.00
C GLN A 672 16.08 0.71 -11.46
N SER A 673 16.51 -0.49 -11.88
CA SER A 673 16.96 -0.75 -13.24
C SER A 673 15.93 -0.41 -14.32
N ARG A 674 14.65 -0.77 -14.11
CA ARG A 674 13.56 -0.50 -15.07
C ARG A 674 13.23 0.98 -15.15
N VAL A 675 13.29 1.70 -14.03
CA VAL A 675 13.08 3.15 -14.02
C VAL A 675 14.22 3.87 -14.74
N ALA A 676 15.47 3.43 -14.54
CA ALA A 676 16.61 3.95 -15.28
C ALA A 676 16.43 3.75 -16.80
N GLN A 677 16.03 2.55 -17.23
CA GLN A 677 15.70 2.25 -18.63
C GLN A 677 14.54 3.11 -19.16
N ALA A 678 13.52 3.38 -18.34
CA ALA A 678 12.39 4.23 -18.72
C ALA A 678 12.82 5.68 -18.97
N ILE A 679 13.70 6.23 -18.13
CA ILE A 679 14.25 7.59 -18.31
C ILE A 679 15.09 7.65 -19.60
N ASP A 680 15.96 6.68 -19.83
CA ASP A 680 16.76 6.64 -21.06
C ASP A 680 15.86 6.51 -22.31
N HIS A 681 14.87 5.62 -22.26
CA HIS A 681 13.91 5.46 -23.34
C HIS A 681 13.16 6.78 -23.62
N ALA A 682 12.69 7.48 -22.57
CA ALA A 682 12.04 8.78 -22.71
C ALA A 682 12.97 9.82 -23.37
N ARG A 683 14.24 9.88 -22.92
CA ARG A 683 15.26 10.78 -23.47
C ARG A 683 15.48 10.52 -24.96
N ARG A 684 15.71 9.27 -25.36
CA ARG A 684 15.95 8.90 -26.76
C ARG A 684 14.73 9.06 -27.66
N ASN A 685 13.52 9.02 -27.09
CA ASN A 685 12.27 9.26 -27.81
C ASN A 685 11.81 10.73 -27.75
N GLY A 686 12.69 11.64 -27.29
CA GLY A 686 12.48 13.08 -27.37
C GLY A 686 11.50 13.64 -26.33
N ALA A 687 11.47 13.08 -25.12
CA ALA A 687 10.71 13.69 -24.03
C ALA A 687 11.08 15.18 -23.85
N HIS A 688 10.09 16.02 -23.57
CA HIS A 688 10.33 17.41 -23.17
C HIS A 688 10.21 17.55 -21.64
N VAL A 689 9.29 16.77 -21.06
CA VAL A 689 9.09 16.63 -19.62
C VAL A 689 9.04 15.14 -19.29
N ILE A 690 9.67 14.72 -18.20
CA ILE A 690 9.50 13.39 -17.59
C ILE A 690 8.84 13.59 -16.22
N THR A 691 7.72 12.93 -16.00
CA THR A 691 6.99 12.96 -14.72
C THR A 691 7.08 11.62 -14.02
N MET A 692 7.64 11.61 -12.81
CA MET A 692 7.91 10.41 -12.03
C MET A 692 7.16 10.46 -10.71
N SER A 693 5.95 9.91 -10.73
CA SER A 693 5.10 9.76 -9.54
C SER A 693 5.42 8.45 -8.81
N LEU A 694 6.69 8.29 -8.47
CA LEU A 694 7.30 7.08 -7.92
C LEU A 694 8.43 7.46 -6.96
N GLY A 695 8.84 6.53 -6.10
CA GLY A 695 10.04 6.74 -5.31
C GLY A 695 10.47 5.55 -4.46
N GLY A 696 11.73 5.54 -4.07
CA GLY A 696 12.32 4.53 -3.21
C GLY A 696 13.80 4.76 -2.95
N VAL A 697 14.61 3.73 -3.20
CA VAL A 697 16.03 3.69 -2.81
C VAL A 697 16.98 4.28 -3.85
N PHE A 698 18.20 4.53 -3.39
CA PHE A 698 19.33 4.92 -4.21
C PHE A 698 19.59 3.94 -5.39
N SER A 699 20.04 4.45 -6.54
CA SER A 699 20.69 3.68 -7.61
C SER A 699 21.62 4.54 -8.48
N ASP A 700 22.84 4.07 -8.74
CA ASP A 700 23.81 4.78 -9.57
C ASP A 700 23.38 4.86 -11.04
N ALA A 701 22.90 3.74 -11.60
CA ALA A 701 22.39 3.70 -12.97
C ALA A 701 21.17 4.62 -13.17
N LEU A 702 20.28 4.71 -12.17
CA LEU A 702 19.17 5.66 -12.19
C LEU A 702 19.65 7.11 -12.19
N HIS A 703 20.61 7.44 -11.32
CA HIS A 703 21.20 8.78 -11.26
C HIS A 703 21.86 9.18 -12.58
N THR A 704 22.60 8.25 -13.19
CA THR A 704 23.25 8.46 -14.49
C THR A 704 22.23 8.70 -15.60
N ALA A 705 21.16 7.89 -15.68
CA ALA A 705 20.08 8.10 -16.65
C ALA A 705 19.39 9.46 -16.47
N LEU A 706 19.13 9.86 -15.21
CA LEU A 706 18.53 11.14 -14.86
C LEU A 706 19.39 12.33 -15.31
N ARG A 707 20.70 12.27 -15.03
CA ARG A 707 21.68 13.28 -15.48
C ARG A 707 21.67 13.42 -17.00
N LYS A 708 21.72 12.31 -17.74
CA LYS A 708 21.67 12.33 -19.21
C LYS A 708 20.38 12.95 -19.74
N ALA A 709 19.25 12.72 -19.08
CA ALA A 709 17.99 13.37 -19.45
C ALA A 709 18.05 14.89 -19.25
N VAL A 710 18.59 15.35 -18.12
CA VAL A 710 18.74 16.79 -17.83
C VAL A 710 19.75 17.46 -18.76
N GLU A 711 20.88 16.81 -19.05
CA GLU A 711 21.88 17.23 -20.05
C GLU A 711 21.25 17.37 -21.45
N ALA A 712 20.26 16.52 -21.77
CA ALA A 712 19.47 16.60 -23.01
C ALA A 712 18.37 17.68 -23.00
N ASN A 713 18.38 18.59 -22.01
CA ASN A 713 17.37 19.66 -21.83
C ASN A 713 15.94 19.11 -21.72
N ILE A 714 15.78 18.09 -20.87
CA ILE A 714 14.49 17.52 -20.48
C ILE A 714 14.21 17.96 -19.04
N ILE A 715 13.00 18.47 -18.81
CA ILE A 715 12.57 18.81 -17.46
C ILE A 715 12.14 17.53 -16.75
N VAL A 716 12.71 17.24 -15.59
CA VAL A 716 12.39 16.03 -14.82
C VAL A 716 11.82 16.39 -13.46
N VAL A 717 10.59 15.96 -13.18
CA VAL A 717 9.88 16.20 -11.91
C VAL A 717 9.59 14.88 -11.21
N SER A 718 9.80 14.83 -9.90
CA SER A 718 9.65 13.61 -9.10
C SER A 718 8.92 13.86 -7.78
N ALA A 719 8.12 12.90 -7.35
CA ALA A 719 7.41 12.93 -6.08
C ALA A 719 8.37 12.85 -4.89
N ALA A 720 8.21 13.73 -3.90
CA ALA A 720 9.07 13.72 -2.70
C ALA A 720 8.88 12.46 -1.85
N GLY A 721 7.73 11.80 -1.94
CA GLY A 721 7.41 10.59 -1.20
C GLY A 721 6.18 10.75 -0.31
N ASN A 722 5.59 9.62 0.06
CA ASN A 722 4.38 9.55 0.88
C ASN A 722 4.70 8.78 2.17
N CYS A 723 4.43 9.39 3.32
CA CYS A 723 4.50 8.76 4.63
C CYS A 723 5.91 8.32 5.09
N VAL A 724 6.99 8.82 4.46
CA VAL A 724 8.39 8.43 4.76
C VAL A 724 9.13 9.45 5.65
N SER A 725 8.53 10.62 5.91
CA SER A 725 9.14 11.80 6.58
C SER A 725 10.22 12.52 5.81
N THR A 726 10.87 11.84 4.88
CA THR A 726 12.01 12.37 4.16
C THR A 726 11.84 12.23 2.66
N VAL A 727 12.51 13.09 1.89
CA VAL A 727 12.56 13.01 0.43
C VAL A 727 13.24 11.71 -0.01
N VAL A 728 12.56 10.94 -0.86
CA VAL A 728 13.08 9.67 -1.43
C VAL A 728 13.70 9.87 -2.81
N TRP A 729 14.46 8.89 -3.32
CA TRP A 729 14.95 8.93 -4.70
C TRP A 729 13.84 8.51 -5.68
N PRO A 730 13.79 9.07 -6.91
CA PRO A 730 14.77 9.98 -7.51
C PRO A 730 14.61 11.46 -7.13
N ALA A 731 13.57 11.87 -6.39
CA ALA A 731 13.38 13.28 -6.01
C ALA A 731 14.54 13.85 -5.18
N ARG A 732 15.24 13.02 -4.40
CA ARG A 732 16.43 13.43 -3.63
C ARG A 732 17.65 13.77 -4.51
N TYR A 733 17.70 13.32 -5.78
CA TYR A 733 18.79 13.71 -6.67
C TYR A 733 18.70 15.19 -7.03
N ASP A 734 19.84 15.89 -6.97
CA ASP A 734 19.96 17.31 -7.32
C ASP A 734 19.48 17.61 -8.75
N GLU A 735 19.49 16.63 -9.65
CA GLU A 735 19.02 16.73 -11.03
C GLU A 735 17.49 16.67 -11.18
N ALA A 736 16.75 16.08 -10.22
CA ALA A 736 15.29 16.00 -10.26
C ALA A 736 14.64 17.19 -9.54
N ILE A 737 13.53 17.71 -10.06
CA ILE A 737 12.72 18.69 -9.31
C ILE A 737 11.84 17.94 -8.32
N ALA A 738 12.13 18.10 -7.04
CA ALA A 738 11.42 17.42 -5.95
C ALA A 738 10.13 18.17 -5.57
N VAL A 739 9.01 17.44 -5.57
CA VAL A 739 7.67 18.03 -5.32
C VAL A 739 7.03 17.48 -4.05
N ALA A 740 6.84 18.35 -3.05
CA ALA A 740 6.09 18.05 -1.83
C ALA A 740 4.60 18.37 -1.98
N GLY A 741 3.78 17.94 -1.02
CA GLY A 741 2.33 18.00 -1.08
C GLY A 741 1.70 19.01 -0.13
N ILE A 742 0.65 19.69 -0.61
CA ILE A 742 -0.22 20.58 0.17
C ILE A 742 -1.70 20.25 0.00
N ASN A 743 -2.54 20.79 0.89
CA ASN A 743 -4.00 20.78 0.77
C ASN A 743 -4.61 22.10 0.32
N GLU A 744 -5.94 22.14 0.16
CA GLU A 744 -6.69 23.28 -0.36
C GLU A 744 -6.60 24.53 0.52
N ARG A 745 -6.13 24.35 1.77
CA ARG A 745 -5.93 25.43 2.76
C ARG A 745 -4.53 26.03 2.72
N PHE A 746 -3.66 25.57 1.80
CA PHE A 746 -2.25 25.93 1.67
C PHE A 746 -1.38 25.46 2.84
N LYS A 747 -1.82 24.43 3.55
CA LYS A 747 -1.01 23.78 4.58
C LYS A 747 -0.32 22.54 4.00
N PRO A 748 0.81 22.10 4.59
CA PRO A 748 1.41 20.83 4.23
C PRO A 748 0.39 19.69 4.32
N TRP A 749 0.37 18.83 3.32
CA TRP A 749 -0.37 17.59 3.38
C TRP A 749 0.31 16.66 4.39
N ARG A 750 -0.46 16.10 5.32
CA ARG A 750 0.06 15.26 6.42
C ARG A 750 0.87 14.06 5.93
N GLY A 751 0.51 13.52 4.76
CA GLY A 751 1.20 12.39 4.14
C GLY A 751 2.47 12.77 3.39
N SER A 752 2.78 14.06 3.19
CA SER A 752 3.94 14.48 2.43
C SER A 752 5.25 14.11 3.13
N SER A 753 6.20 13.58 2.37
CA SER A 753 7.62 13.70 2.69
C SER A 753 8.08 15.15 2.53
N ASN A 754 9.12 15.53 3.27
CA ASN A 754 9.65 16.89 3.30
C ASN A 754 11.17 16.85 3.57
N GLY A 755 11.84 18.00 3.47
CA GLY A 755 13.27 18.15 3.74
C GLY A 755 13.97 19.11 2.78
N SER A 756 15.27 19.29 2.99
CA SER A 756 16.14 20.24 2.28
C SER A 756 16.19 20.06 0.75
N SER A 757 15.89 18.83 0.27
CA SER A 757 15.85 18.49 -1.15
C SER A 757 14.56 18.93 -1.85
N VAL A 758 13.51 19.33 -1.11
CA VAL A 758 12.26 19.81 -1.73
C VAL A 758 12.49 21.14 -2.44
N ASP A 759 12.20 21.19 -3.75
CA ASP A 759 12.27 22.43 -4.53
C ASP A 759 10.99 23.26 -4.38
N ILE A 760 9.83 22.60 -4.44
CA ILE A 760 8.51 23.24 -4.48
C ILE A 760 7.44 22.34 -3.89
N SER A 761 6.33 22.93 -3.46
CA SER A 761 5.11 22.22 -3.05
C SER A 761 3.97 22.38 -4.05
N GLY A 762 3.19 21.32 -4.28
CA GLY A 762 2.04 21.32 -5.17
C GLY A 762 0.80 20.64 -4.57
N PRO A 763 -0.37 20.75 -5.23
CA PRO A 763 -1.61 20.13 -4.77
C PRO A 763 -1.48 18.61 -4.61
N ALA A 764 -1.76 18.07 -3.42
CA ALA A 764 -1.60 16.64 -3.13
C ALA A 764 -2.77 16.01 -2.36
N GLU A 765 -3.56 16.78 -1.62
CA GLU A 765 -4.68 16.25 -0.82
C GLU A 765 -6.00 16.38 -1.61
N PHE A 766 -6.64 15.26 -1.95
CA PHE A 766 -7.90 15.21 -2.71
C PHE A 766 -7.84 15.93 -4.06
N VAL A 767 -6.77 15.70 -4.83
CA VAL A 767 -6.67 16.16 -6.23
C VAL A 767 -7.58 15.32 -7.09
N LEU A 768 -8.49 15.94 -7.84
CA LEU A 768 -9.40 15.22 -8.72
C LEU A 768 -8.62 14.44 -9.78
N ARG A 769 -8.89 13.14 -9.90
CA ARG A 769 -8.21 12.22 -10.82
C ARG A 769 -9.17 11.17 -11.39
N ALA A 770 -8.80 10.57 -12.51
CA ALA A 770 -9.45 9.40 -13.10
C ALA A 770 -9.45 8.21 -12.14
N ASN A 771 -10.62 7.59 -11.95
CA ASN A 771 -10.74 6.38 -11.16
C ASN A 771 -10.97 5.14 -12.03
N ALA A 772 -9.88 4.42 -12.27
CA ALA A 772 -9.87 3.23 -13.11
C ALA A 772 -10.37 1.95 -12.41
N SER A 773 -10.71 2.00 -11.11
CA SER A 773 -11.03 0.81 -10.31
C SER A 773 -12.24 0.02 -10.82
N ASP A 774 -13.21 0.69 -11.45
CA ASP A 774 -14.38 0.04 -12.04
C ASP A 774 -14.39 0.21 -13.57
N ARG A 775 -14.15 -0.89 -14.28
CA ARG A 775 -14.18 -0.94 -15.74
C ARG A 775 -15.56 -0.61 -16.33
N ASN A 776 -16.64 -0.82 -15.56
CA ASN A 776 -18.00 -0.52 -15.99
C ASN A 776 -18.39 0.94 -15.74
N ALA A 777 -17.52 1.72 -15.07
CA ALA A 777 -17.69 3.15 -14.83
C ALA A 777 -16.55 3.95 -15.49
N PRO A 778 -16.42 3.92 -16.84
CA PRO A 778 -15.26 4.47 -17.54
C PRO A 778 -15.03 5.98 -17.36
N GLY A 779 -16.00 6.73 -16.86
CA GLY A 779 -15.81 8.15 -16.55
C GLY A 779 -15.84 8.45 -15.05
N GLN A 780 -15.48 7.51 -14.19
CA GLN A 780 -15.46 7.76 -12.75
C GLN A 780 -14.28 8.65 -12.39
N VAL A 781 -14.51 9.67 -11.57
CA VAL A 781 -13.44 10.53 -11.03
C VAL A 781 -13.59 10.62 -9.51
N SER A 782 -12.48 10.83 -8.80
CA SER A 782 -12.45 10.93 -7.34
C SER A 782 -11.25 11.77 -6.89
N GLY A 783 -11.28 12.27 -5.65
CA GLY A 783 -10.10 12.91 -5.05
C GLY A 783 -9.02 11.89 -4.70
N GLY A 784 -7.85 11.98 -5.34
CA GLY A 784 -6.64 11.24 -4.99
C GLY A 784 -5.79 12.00 -3.98
N GLN A 785 -5.05 11.27 -3.15
CA GLN A 785 -4.10 11.84 -2.19
C GLN A 785 -2.69 11.34 -2.50
N GLY A 786 -1.68 12.20 -2.52
CA GLY A 786 -0.30 11.80 -2.81
C GLY A 786 0.55 12.91 -3.41
N THR A 787 1.86 12.91 -3.09
CA THR A 787 2.84 13.74 -3.81
C THR A 787 2.90 13.39 -5.30
N SER A 788 2.50 12.16 -5.68
CA SER A 788 2.24 11.74 -7.05
C SER A 788 1.35 12.70 -7.85
N PHE A 789 0.29 13.23 -7.26
CA PHE A 789 -0.62 14.17 -7.94
C PHE A 789 -0.03 15.58 -8.01
N ALA A 790 0.74 16.01 -7.01
CA ALA A 790 1.48 17.26 -7.05
C ALA A 790 2.52 17.26 -8.18
N THR A 791 3.24 16.15 -8.34
CA THR A 791 4.22 15.94 -9.41
C THR A 791 3.57 15.92 -10.79
N ALA A 792 2.45 15.20 -10.96
CA ALA A 792 1.71 15.19 -12.22
C ALA A 792 1.18 16.59 -12.58
N HIS A 793 0.63 17.30 -11.60
CA HIS A 793 0.16 18.68 -11.79
C HIS A 793 1.30 19.62 -12.22
N LEU A 794 2.46 19.54 -11.56
CA LEU A 794 3.64 20.33 -11.94
C LEU A 794 4.17 19.96 -13.33
N ALA A 795 4.12 18.70 -13.74
CA ALA A 795 4.49 18.29 -15.10
C ALA A 795 3.60 18.95 -16.16
N GLY A 796 2.31 19.06 -15.88
CA GLY A 796 1.38 19.84 -16.70
C GLY A 796 1.75 21.32 -16.73
N VAL A 797 2.05 21.94 -15.59
CA VAL A 797 2.51 23.34 -15.52
C VAL A 797 3.81 23.56 -16.30
N ALA A 798 4.77 22.63 -16.23
CA ALA A 798 5.99 22.67 -17.04
C ALA A 798 5.66 22.62 -18.55
N ALA A 799 4.69 21.80 -18.96
CA ALA A 799 4.24 21.75 -20.34
C ALA A 799 3.57 23.05 -20.80
N LEU A 800 2.79 23.71 -19.94
CA LEU A 800 2.23 25.05 -20.23
C LEU A 800 3.34 26.07 -20.44
N TRP A 801 4.35 26.05 -19.57
CA TRP A 801 5.50 26.96 -19.65
C TRP A 801 6.32 26.78 -20.93
N LEU A 802 6.65 25.53 -21.27
CA LEU A 802 7.39 25.21 -22.49
C LEU A 802 6.61 25.55 -23.77
N ALA A 803 5.29 25.33 -23.78
CA ALA A 803 4.44 25.66 -24.93
C ALA A 803 4.38 27.17 -25.16
N HIS A 804 4.17 27.93 -24.08
CA HIS A 804 4.06 29.38 -24.14
C HIS A 804 5.36 30.05 -24.57
N HIS A 805 6.49 29.72 -23.94
CA HIS A 805 7.77 30.38 -24.23
C HIS A 805 8.51 29.77 -25.42
N GLY A 806 8.06 28.62 -25.91
CA GLY A 806 8.70 27.89 -26.99
C GLY A 806 9.98 27.18 -26.54
N ARG A 807 9.90 25.87 -26.31
CA ARG A 807 11.04 25.02 -25.89
C ARG A 807 12.33 25.28 -26.67
N GLU A 808 12.28 25.28 -27.99
CA GLU A 808 13.48 25.47 -28.82
C GLU A 808 14.07 26.86 -28.70
N GLN A 809 13.23 27.89 -28.49
CA GLN A 809 13.69 29.25 -28.25
C GLN A 809 14.38 29.35 -26.89
N LEU A 810 13.80 28.75 -25.85
CA LEU A 810 14.42 28.67 -24.53
C LEU A 810 15.80 28.01 -24.60
N ILE A 811 15.90 26.83 -25.21
CA ILE A 811 17.17 26.08 -25.33
C ILE A 811 18.24 26.90 -26.07
N ARG A 812 17.88 27.56 -27.19
CA ARG A 812 18.82 28.42 -27.93
C ARG A 812 19.28 29.65 -27.14
N SER A 813 18.47 30.09 -26.16
CA SER A 813 18.79 31.24 -25.31
C SER A 813 19.59 30.89 -24.05
N LEU A 814 19.79 29.60 -23.77
CA LEU A 814 20.54 29.17 -22.59
C LEU A 814 22.02 29.59 -22.69
N PRO A 815 22.58 30.17 -21.62
CA PRO A 815 24.03 30.31 -21.48
C PRO A 815 24.73 28.94 -21.52
N GLN A 816 25.99 28.94 -21.95
CA GLN A 816 26.80 27.72 -21.97
C GLN A 816 26.87 27.08 -20.57
N GLY A 817 26.59 25.77 -20.51
CA GLY A 817 26.63 25.00 -19.26
C GLY A 817 25.39 25.08 -18.39
N ILE A 818 24.38 25.89 -18.77
CA ILE A 818 23.09 25.95 -18.08
C ILE A 818 22.08 25.07 -18.80
N THR A 819 21.39 24.21 -18.06
CA THR A 819 20.35 23.33 -18.60
C THR A 819 18.96 23.97 -18.51
N LEU A 820 18.04 23.49 -19.34
CA LEU A 820 16.63 23.91 -19.29
C LEU A 820 15.99 23.60 -17.92
N GLN A 821 16.38 22.50 -17.28
CA GLN A 821 15.97 22.13 -15.93
C GLN A 821 16.36 23.21 -14.90
N GLN A 822 17.60 23.70 -14.96
CA GLN A 822 18.08 24.75 -14.05
C GLN A 822 17.32 26.06 -14.27
N LEU A 823 17.14 26.47 -15.53
CA LEU A 823 16.33 27.65 -15.85
C LEU A 823 14.91 27.54 -15.29
N PHE A 824 14.25 26.41 -15.56
CA PHE A 824 12.88 26.17 -15.09
C PHE A 824 12.79 26.15 -13.57
N ARG A 825 13.69 25.42 -12.87
CA ARG A 825 13.74 25.37 -11.41
C ARG A 825 13.91 26.76 -10.80
N THR A 826 14.81 27.60 -11.33
CA THR A 826 15.02 28.97 -10.83
C THR A 826 13.78 29.84 -10.99
N LEU A 827 13.11 29.78 -12.15
CA LEU A 827 11.88 30.54 -12.36
C LEU A 827 10.72 30.00 -11.52
N LEU A 828 10.60 28.69 -11.39
CA LEU A 828 9.58 28.02 -10.58
C LEU A 828 9.67 28.42 -9.10
N THR A 829 10.88 28.41 -8.55
CA THR A 829 11.12 28.77 -7.14
C THR A 829 10.95 30.26 -6.89
N SER A 830 11.39 31.12 -7.82
CA SER A 830 11.22 32.58 -7.69
C SER A 830 9.80 33.09 -7.90
N SER A 831 8.96 32.33 -8.62
CA SER A 831 7.52 32.64 -8.82
C SER A 831 6.59 31.99 -7.79
N ALA A 832 7.13 31.20 -6.86
CA ALA A 832 6.33 30.45 -5.90
C ALA A 832 5.47 31.37 -5.02
N GLN A 833 4.21 31.00 -4.82
CA GLN A 833 3.32 31.70 -3.89
C GLN A 833 3.54 31.17 -2.46
N PRO A 834 3.36 32.01 -1.42
CA PRO A 834 3.61 31.59 -0.05
C PRO A 834 2.59 30.53 0.44
N GLY A 835 3.10 29.50 1.11
CA GLY A 835 2.29 28.53 1.87
C GLY A 835 2.02 28.97 3.30
N LYS A 836 1.08 28.29 3.98
CA LYS A 836 0.81 28.43 5.42
C LYS A 836 1.66 27.43 6.21
N PHE A 837 2.98 27.55 6.07
CA PHE A 837 3.96 26.73 6.75
C PHE A 837 4.33 27.38 8.09
N SER A 838 4.51 26.58 9.13
CA SER A 838 5.10 27.07 10.38
C SER A 838 6.55 27.50 10.16
N LYS A 839 7.13 28.23 11.13
CA LYS A 839 8.51 28.69 11.04
C LYS A 839 9.51 27.54 10.90
N SER A 840 9.24 26.39 11.52
CA SER A 840 10.08 25.19 11.42
C SER A 840 9.88 24.40 10.13
N GLU A 841 8.73 24.53 9.46
CA GLU A 841 8.42 23.81 8.22
C GLU A 841 8.87 24.57 6.96
N LYS A 842 9.15 25.88 7.08
CA LYS A 842 9.37 26.74 5.92
C LYS A 842 10.51 26.26 5.01
N ASP A 843 11.55 25.69 5.61
CA ASP A 843 12.73 25.22 4.88
C ASP A 843 12.58 23.78 4.37
N ASP A 844 11.53 23.05 4.81
CA ASP A 844 11.30 21.63 4.48
C ASP A 844 10.34 21.43 3.29
N TYR A 845 9.60 22.47 2.90
CA TYR A 845 8.57 22.42 1.84
C TYR A 845 8.95 23.24 0.59
N GLY A 846 10.25 23.53 0.45
CA GLY A 846 10.82 24.25 -0.69
C GLY A 846 10.44 25.72 -0.74
N ALA A 847 10.51 26.33 -1.93
CA ALA A 847 10.34 27.77 -2.11
C ALA A 847 8.92 28.28 -1.81
N GLY A 848 7.93 27.39 -1.74
CA GLY A 848 6.52 27.73 -1.59
C GLY A 848 5.63 26.79 -2.38
N ILE A 849 4.45 27.29 -2.78
CA ILE A 849 3.47 26.54 -3.57
C ILE A 849 3.60 26.96 -5.04
N VAL A 850 3.41 26.01 -5.95
CA VAL A 850 3.36 26.26 -7.40
C VAL A 850 2.35 27.35 -7.72
N ASP A 851 2.78 28.29 -8.56
CA ASP A 851 1.93 29.32 -9.14
C ASP A 851 2.16 29.39 -10.65
N ALA A 852 1.27 28.74 -11.40
CA ALA A 852 1.46 28.52 -12.83
C ALA A 852 1.45 29.83 -13.63
N LEU A 853 0.61 30.80 -13.23
CA LEU A 853 0.51 32.08 -13.93
C LEU A 853 1.74 32.96 -13.67
N ALA A 854 2.16 33.10 -12.40
CA ALA A 854 3.36 33.87 -12.09
C ALA A 854 4.58 33.31 -12.83
N LEU A 855 4.75 31.99 -12.84
CA LEU A 855 5.82 31.33 -13.58
C LEU A 855 5.76 31.63 -15.09
N LEU A 856 4.56 31.61 -15.67
CA LEU A 856 4.38 31.85 -17.10
C LEU A 856 4.65 33.30 -17.51
N GLU A 857 4.30 34.26 -16.66
CA GLU A 857 4.47 35.70 -16.89
C GLU A 857 5.92 36.17 -16.73
N LEU A 858 6.74 35.45 -15.95
CA LEU A 858 8.15 35.78 -15.79
C LEU A 858 8.90 35.66 -17.13
N ASP A 859 9.54 36.75 -17.54
CA ASP A 859 10.51 36.72 -18.65
C ASP A 859 11.63 35.73 -18.29
N PRO A 860 11.88 34.69 -19.10
CA PRO A 860 12.94 33.71 -18.83
C PRO A 860 14.32 34.34 -18.64
N ARG A 861 14.56 35.54 -19.19
CA ARG A 861 15.81 36.28 -18.99
C ARG A 861 16.03 36.72 -17.54
N HIS A 862 14.98 36.86 -16.74
CA HIS A 862 15.11 37.24 -15.33
C HIS A 862 15.96 36.26 -14.54
N ALA A 863 15.93 34.96 -14.89
CA ALA A 863 16.75 33.93 -14.25
C ALA A 863 18.26 34.20 -14.31
N PHE A 864 18.72 35.05 -15.24
CA PHE A 864 20.14 35.38 -15.44
C PHE A 864 20.56 36.74 -14.85
N THR A 865 19.63 37.47 -14.21
CA THR A 865 19.85 38.87 -13.77
C THR A 865 19.92 39.07 -12.25
N GLN A 866 19.37 38.15 -11.47
CA GLN A 866 19.59 38.12 -10.02
C GLN A 866 20.92 37.41 -9.72
N GLU A 867 21.43 37.50 -8.49
CA GLU A 867 22.32 36.47 -7.92
C GLU A 867 21.55 35.14 -7.84
N ALA A 868 21.05 34.65 -8.97
CA ALA A 868 20.57 33.30 -9.11
C ALA A 868 21.81 32.44 -8.96
N VAL A 869 22.08 32.04 -7.72
CA VAL A 869 22.92 30.90 -7.45
C VAL A 869 22.20 29.74 -8.13
N PHE A 870 22.52 29.48 -9.40
CA PHE A 870 22.23 28.19 -10.01
C PHE A 870 22.73 27.19 -8.98
N ARG A 871 21.83 26.42 -8.36
CA ARG A 871 22.25 25.30 -7.53
C ARG A 871 23.09 24.44 -8.46
N THR A 872 24.40 24.59 -8.32
CA THR A 872 25.33 23.58 -8.82
C THR A 872 24.98 22.35 -8.00
N PRO A 873 24.80 21.17 -8.60
CA PRO A 873 24.63 19.93 -7.84
C PRO A 873 25.70 19.92 -6.75
N ALA A 874 25.28 20.18 -5.51
CA ALA A 874 26.18 20.58 -4.44
C ALA A 874 26.72 19.35 -3.71
N SER A 875 26.02 18.24 -3.88
CA SER A 875 26.26 17.00 -3.17
C SER A 875 26.67 15.92 -4.16
N ASN A 876 27.84 15.31 -3.94
CA ASN A 876 28.07 14.00 -4.53
C ASN A 876 27.10 13.00 -3.87
N LEU A 877 26.85 11.89 -4.54
CA LEU A 877 25.92 10.88 -4.09
C LEU A 877 26.13 10.42 -2.64
N ARG A 878 27.40 10.24 -2.26
CA ARG A 878 27.78 9.88 -0.88
C ARG A 878 27.25 10.91 0.12
N SER A 879 27.34 12.20 -0.17
CA SER A 879 26.82 13.26 0.70
C SER A 879 25.31 13.14 0.92
N GLN A 880 24.52 12.79 -0.10
CA GLN A 880 23.07 12.60 0.07
C GLN A 880 22.73 11.40 0.95
N VAL A 881 23.50 10.32 0.84
CA VAL A 881 23.35 9.14 1.73
C VAL A 881 23.78 9.49 3.16
N VAL A 882 24.85 10.27 3.33
CA VAL A 882 25.28 10.77 4.64
C VAL A 882 24.22 11.69 5.27
N GLU A 883 23.58 12.56 4.48
CA GLU A 883 22.49 13.41 4.94
C GLU A 883 21.28 12.58 5.38
N LEU A 884 20.88 11.59 4.57
CA LEU A 884 19.82 10.65 4.93
C LEU A 884 20.14 9.87 6.22
N LEU A 885 21.38 9.41 6.39
CA LEU A 885 21.85 8.77 7.62
C LEU A 885 21.82 9.75 8.80
N SER A 886 22.16 11.01 8.58
CA SER A 886 22.04 12.07 9.60
C SER A 886 20.61 12.26 10.05
N GLU A 887 19.65 12.28 9.12
CA GLU A 887 18.22 12.38 9.41
C GLU A 887 17.74 11.16 10.20
N ALA A 888 18.19 9.96 9.84
CA ALA A 888 17.76 8.70 10.45
C ALA A 888 18.38 8.43 11.82
N LEU A 889 19.69 8.69 11.96
CA LEU A 889 20.51 8.21 13.09
C LEU A 889 21.16 9.34 13.91
N GLY A 890 21.12 10.58 13.44
CA GLY A 890 21.85 11.68 14.07
C GLY A 890 23.38 11.56 13.97
N ALA A 891 24.09 12.46 14.66
CA ALA A 891 25.55 12.61 14.54
C ALA A 891 26.35 11.35 14.94
N SER A 892 25.90 10.63 15.97
CA SER A 892 26.55 9.43 16.48
C SER A 892 26.45 8.24 15.51
N GLY A 893 25.36 8.14 14.75
CA GLY A 893 25.21 7.14 13.70
C GLY A 893 26.03 7.44 12.44
N ILE A 894 26.19 8.71 12.08
CA ILE A 894 27.10 9.11 10.99
C ILE A 894 28.53 8.71 11.32
N GLU A 895 28.99 8.98 12.55
CA GLU A 895 30.32 8.57 13.00
C GLU A 895 30.50 7.05 12.90
N ALA A 896 29.48 6.29 13.31
CA ALA A 896 29.47 4.83 13.19
C ALA A 896 29.48 4.34 11.74
N ALA A 897 28.88 5.08 10.81
CA ALA A 897 28.82 4.75 9.38
C ALA A 897 30.01 5.31 8.56
N ALA A 898 30.88 6.11 9.17
CA ALA A 898 31.91 6.88 8.45
C ALA A 898 32.85 5.99 7.62
N THR A 899 33.24 4.83 8.14
CA THR A 899 34.07 3.85 7.43
C THR A 899 33.31 3.19 6.27
N ALA A 900 32.04 2.84 6.47
CA ALA A 900 31.22 2.17 5.47
C ALA A 900 30.83 3.10 4.31
N THR A 901 30.54 4.38 4.57
CA THR A 901 30.22 5.37 3.52
C THR A 901 31.41 5.69 2.60
N GLY A 902 32.63 5.27 2.96
CA GLY A 902 33.82 5.43 2.13
C GLY A 902 33.88 4.48 0.94
N ASP A 903 33.19 3.33 1.00
CA ASP A 903 33.09 2.37 -0.10
C ASP A 903 31.71 2.49 -0.78
N PRO A 904 31.63 2.85 -2.07
CA PRO A 904 30.36 3.03 -2.78
C PRO A 904 29.46 1.79 -2.75
N GLN A 905 30.03 0.59 -2.63
CA GLN A 905 29.28 -0.67 -2.53
C GLN A 905 28.33 -0.74 -1.33
N ASN A 906 28.58 0.05 -0.28
CA ASN A 906 27.74 0.05 0.93
C ASN A 906 26.61 1.08 0.88
N LEU A 907 26.63 2.02 -0.08
CA LEU A 907 25.72 3.16 -0.07
C LEU A 907 24.26 2.75 -0.24
N LEU A 908 23.96 1.76 -1.08
CA LEU A 908 22.60 1.24 -1.25
C LEU A 908 22.08 0.62 0.04
N GLU A 909 22.83 -0.29 0.66
CA GLU A 909 22.41 -0.96 1.89
C GLU A 909 22.20 0.04 3.03
N LEU A 910 23.10 1.02 3.19
CA LEU A 910 22.98 2.09 4.18
C LEU A 910 21.76 2.98 3.92
N SER A 911 21.47 3.31 2.67
CA SER A 911 20.27 4.09 2.30
C SER A 911 18.99 3.33 2.66
N CYS A 912 18.98 2.03 2.37
CA CYS A 912 17.89 1.13 2.71
C CYS A 912 17.66 1.11 4.24
N ILE A 913 18.72 0.93 5.03
CA ILE A 913 18.69 0.97 6.51
C ILE A 913 18.12 2.28 7.04
N ALA A 914 18.61 3.42 6.53
CA ALA A 914 18.16 4.73 6.97
C ALA A 914 16.67 4.98 6.66
N LEU A 915 16.20 4.56 5.48
CA LEU A 915 14.78 4.64 5.11
C LEU A 915 13.91 3.73 5.98
N ASP A 916 14.36 2.51 6.30
CA ASP A 916 13.63 1.62 7.20
C ASP A 916 13.47 2.26 8.58
N GLN A 917 14.52 2.91 9.08
CA GLN A 917 14.51 3.60 10.38
C GLN A 917 13.60 4.82 10.37
N LEU A 918 13.66 5.68 9.36
CA LEU A 918 12.79 6.85 9.25
C LEU A 918 11.31 6.45 9.12
N ARG A 919 11.02 5.37 8.38
CA ARG A 919 9.68 4.78 8.33
C ARG A 919 9.26 4.24 9.69
N ALA A 920 10.16 3.54 10.38
CA ALA A 920 9.89 2.99 11.70
C ALA A 920 9.61 4.11 12.72
N GLN A 921 10.38 5.20 12.72
CA GLN A 921 10.21 6.36 13.62
C GLN A 921 8.84 7.05 13.47
N ARG A 922 8.24 7.06 12.27
CA ARG A 922 6.86 7.55 12.06
C ARG A 922 5.78 6.56 12.50
N SER A 923 6.12 5.28 12.62
CA SER A 923 5.19 4.26 13.12
C SER A 923 5.16 4.29 14.66
N ARG A 924 3.97 4.41 15.27
CA ARG A 924 3.83 4.24 16.74
C ARG A 924 4.31 2.86 17.24
N ARG A 925 4.54 1.91 16.33
CA ARG A 925 5.09 0.57 16.56
C ARG A 925 6.55 0.61 17.04
N ALA A 926 7.41 1.46 16.47
CA ALA A 926 8.81 1.57 16.86
C ALA A 926 9.06 2.19 18.25
N GLN A 927 8.07 2.93 18.78
CA GLN A 927 8.12 3.45 20.15
C GLN A 927 7.61 2.45 21.20
N LEU A 928 7.02 1.32 20.78
CA LEU A 928 6.34 0.35 21.66
C LEU A 928 6.90 -1.08 21.56
N GLU A 929 7.58 -1.43 20.48
CA GLU A 929 8.21 -2.73 20.27
C GLU A 929 9.72 -2.52 20.08
N SER A 930 10.56 -3.35 20.71
CA SER A 930 11.94 -3.51 20.24
C SER A 930 11.85 -4.07 18.83
N LEU A 931 12.07 -3.24 17.81
CA LEU A 931 12.18 -3.71 16.43
C LEU A 931 13.14 -4.90 16.41
N PRO A 932 12.84 -6.00 15.69
CA PRO A 932 13.86 -6.99 15.42
C PRO A 932 15.08 -6.26 14.82
N PRO A 933 16.30 -6.59 15.26
CA PRO A 933 17.49 -5.88 14.80
C PRO A 933 17.55 -5.92 13.27
N LEU A 934 17.81 -4.76 12.66
CA LEU A 934 17.94 -4.64 11.21
C LEU A 934 18.94 -5.68 10.72
N ALA A 935 18.51 -6.54 9.79
CA ALA A 935 19.34 -7.60 9.23
C ALA A 935 20.41 -6.97 8.32
N LEU A 936 21.58 -6.69 8.90
CA LEU A 936 22.75 -6.23 8.17
C LEU A 936 23.42 -7.42 7.46
N SER A 937 23.85 -7.22 6.22
CA SER A 937 24.73 -8.17 5.53
C SER A 937 26.00 -8.44 6.34
N ALA A 938 26.57 -9.63 6.21
CA ALA A 938 27.83 -9.99 6.86
C ALA A 938 28.98 -9.08 6.38
N GLY A 939 28.98 -8.72 5.09
CA GLY A 939 29.89 -7.75 4.50
C GLY A 939 29.83 -6.40 5.21
N LEU A 940 28.63 -5.80 5.32
CA LEU A 940 28.47 -4.50 5.97
C LEU A 940 28.84 -4.55 7.46
N ARG A 941 28.45 -5.62 8.18
CA ARG A 941 28.82 -5.81 9.59
C ARG A 941 30.33 -5.79 9.80
N ARG A 942 31.11 -6.41 8.89
CA ARG A 942 32.58 -6.38 8.96
C ARG A 942 33.14 -4.98 8.73
N THR A 943 32.62 -4.24 7.74
CA THR A 943 33.06 -2.87 7.47
C THR A 943 32.76 -1.91 8.62
N LEU A 944 31.60 -2.10 9.27
CA LEU A 944 31.17 -1.28 10.40
C LEU A 944 31.86 -1.66 11.72
N GLY A 945 32.28 -2.92 11.89
CA GLY A 945 32.88 -3.42 13.13
C GLY A 945 31.97 -3.16 14.34
N GLN A 946 32.49 -2.49 15.37
CA GLN A 946 31.69 -2.11 16.55
C GLN A 946 30.58 -1.09 16.23
N GLY A 947 30.72 -0.33 15.15
CA GLY A 947 29.68 0.57 14.64
C GLY A 947 28.44 -0.18 14.15
N ALA A 948 28.54 -1.48 13.85
CA ALA A 948 27.41 -2.28 13.38
C ALA A 948 26.29 -2.34 14.42
N LEU A 949 26.65 -2.42 15.71
CA LEU A 949 25.67 -2.39 16.80
C LEU A 949 24.97 -1.04 16.86
N LYS A 950 25.68 0.08 16.66
CA LYS A 950 25.06 1.42 16.62
C LYS A 950 24.17 1.64 15.41
N ILE A 951 24.45 1.00 14.27
CA ILE A 951 23.59 1.11 13.08
C ILE A 951 22.40 0.13 13.17
N ALA A 952 22.61 -1.04 13.77
CA ALA A 952 21.57 -2.06 13.96
C ALA A 952 20.67 -1.82 15.18
N GLN A 953 21.17 -1.14 16.22
CA GLN A 953 20.45 -0.76 17.44
C GLN A 953 20.28 0.77 17.49
N VAL A 954 19.18 1.30 16.96
CA VAL A 954 18.64 2.59 17.42
C VAL A 954 17.12 2.59 17.32
N GLY A 955 16.51 2.15 18.41
CA GLY A 955 15.24 2.66 18.93
C GLY A 955 15.35 3.05 20.42
N ALA A 956 16.56 2.98 20.99
CA ALA A 956 16.82 3.25 22.40
C ALA A 956 18.08 4.12 22.55
N GLY A 957 17.87 5.42 22.80
CA GLY A 957 18.85 6.30 23.44
C GLY A 957 19.42 7.44 22.59
N ASP A 958 18.84 8.64 22.73
CA ASP A 958 19.60 9.87 22.99
C ASP A 958 18.61 11.00 23.36
N ALA A 959 18.31 11.10 24.66
CA ALA A 959 17.74 12.29 25.27
C ALA A 959 18.43 12.45 26.64
N SER A 960 19.69 12.87 26.59
CA SER A 960 20.37 13.53 27.71
C SER A 960 19.80 14.91 27.94
#